data_AF-A0A8H5JT93-F1
#
_entry.id   AF-A0A8H5JT93-F1
#
_cell.length_a   1.000
_cell.length_b   1.000
_cell.length_c   1.000
_cell.angle_alpha   90.00
_cell.angle_beta   90.00
_cell.angle_gamma   90.00
#
_symmetry.space_group_name_H-M   'P 1'
#
loop_
_entity.id
_entity.type
_entity.pdbx_description
1 polymer ?
#
loop_
_entity_poly.entity_id
_entity_poly.type
_entity_poly.pdbx_seq_one_letter_code
_entity_poly.pdbx_strand_id
1 'polypeptide(L)'
;MSYESKMEPCALLFGDAGKVISGMPSLGLRTNIEARVGTAIPPCANPYFGFTLTFPRDPGQVASEKEGKGVCYTVKFPRATISCSYTPVPAAIQGNFPKVEQWQSFTYLVVKLEDSSQPTIENYRKEYFNSPDPKLQAWVNYHGRINGVTFLKVLHQRAFSFIVEPPIDSCKESMEDQNLPGPFTYGYSYQPRNVQQMTALVDENKGGAFPACFAFDTDDAHLTAINQSVIQDTLWVHREAEMIAEERLLACFVSPNGPVPPGTAVHLVIPVSKAWSDSHSHAWPRLTSDPLVKIKFYDVITPGHTGPALWTGRIMERDNLVPELLAHLAEDQGLIVRACTASVPRINNVVSIVFDAGMAEVERKVNNMRIFAPNHPRTNRQAWGMALDNAGNVLDPFSLSADQVKLYFKVLTQTMAHRAVLRGAGFYEVLSQKWTGLSIGALPSMCYRLYDDHYLMQCITEEAGYHDINRFREYLLGRELNIGISIGPPGSGTTSLGAAAALAMQVQLGQILCSGPSHEAIDIFADRLDQRARAIAARYNTVMPAGDEKSCHHRMVVRMYKPGDELNAVAHLVKNSEDLDWAACRAYWFLVIMRSTAVPPLGEDSKPGLVKLQADIDARPDLLHLRQWVTGQMNSAQYAATPGALPNINHVRYRIMCQADFLCVHPADTEISPIPQWKSTIARGLVVDEAGSMSRADFYGL
;
A
#
# COMPACT_ATOMS: atom_id res chain seq x y z
N MET A 1 15.03 -24.41 3.53
CA MET A 1 15.05 -25.17 2.26
C MET A 1 16.17 -24.59 1.41
N SER A 2 17.08 -25.42 0.89
CA SER A 2 18.18 -25.00 0.01
C SER A 2 17.69 -24.82 -1.43
N TYR A 3 18.28 -23.87 -2.15
CA TYR A 3 18.06 -23.70 -3.59
C TYR A 3 18.75 -24.84 -4.33
N GLU A 4 17.99 -25.69 -5.02
CA GLU A 4 18.53 -26.74 -5.88
C GLU A 4 18.33 -26.36 -7.35
N SER A 5 19.40 -26.38 -8.14
CA SER A 5 19.36 -25.97 -9.54
C SER A 5 20.27 -26.86 -10.38
N LYS A 6 19.70 -27.46 -11.41
CA LYS A 6 20.38 -28.25 -12.44
C LYS A 6 20.44 -27.47 -13.77
N MET A 7 20.64 -26.16 -13.67
CA MET A 7 20.72 -25.27 -14.83
C MET A 7 22.09 -25.37 -15.49
N GLU A 8 22.13 -25.88 -16.72
CA GLU A 8 23.37 -26.07 -17.47
C GLU A 8 23.59 -24.93 -18.47
N PRO A 9 24.83 -24.47 -18.70
CA PRO A 9 25.15 -23.57 -19.79
C PRO A 9 24.60 -24.10 -21.13
N CYS A 10 24.07 -23.21 -21.97
CA CYS A 10 23.53 -23.58 -23.27
C CYS A 10 23.81 -22.50 -24.34
N ALA A 11 23.85 -22.92 -25.61
CA ALA A 11 23.61 -22.00 -26.72
C ALA A 11 22.13 -21.96 -27.05
N LEU A 12 21.57 -20.76 -27.19
CA LEU A 12 20.17 -20.53 -27.56
C LEU A 12 20.11 -20.09 -29.02
N LEU A 13 19.30 -20.79 -29.81
CA LEU A 13 19.05 -20.48 -31.21
C LEU A 13 17.64 -19.89 -31.40
N PHE A 14 17.49 -19.01 -32.38
CA PHE A 14 16.20 -18.50 -32.82
C PHE A 14 15.72 -19.28 -34.05
N GLY A 15 14.67 -20.09 -33.89
CA GLY A 15 14.16 -21.01 -34.92
C GLY A 15 15.00 -22.29 -35.09
N ASP A 16 14.48 -23.25 -35.86
CA ASP A 16 14.96 -24.66 -35.91
C ASP A 16 16.39 -24.86 -36.42
N ALA A 17 16.95 -23.90 -37.16
CA ALA A 17 18.37 -23.87 -37.59
C ALA A 17 18.89 -22.42 -37.69
N GLY A 18 18.25 -21.51 -36.96
CA GLY A 18 18.39 -20.08 -37.22
C GLY A 18 19.51 -19.42 -36.42
N LYS A 19 19.30 -18.14 -36.10
CA LYS A 19 20.37 -17.28 -35.63
C LYS A 19 20.76 -17.58 -34.19
N VAL A 20 22.06 -17.61 -33.91
CA VAL A 20 22.59 -17.77 -32.55
C VAL A 20 22.25 -16.53 -31.74
N ILE A 21 21.50 -16.68 -30.65
CA ILE A 21 21.17 -15.60 -29.71
C ILE A 21 22.21 -15.54 -28.59
N SER A 22 22.56 -16.72 -28.06
CA SER A 22 23.57 -16.93 -27.03
C SER A 22 24.44 -18.12 -27.41
N GLY A 23 25.73 -18.06 -27.08
CA GLY A 23 26.72 -19.11 -27.29
C GLY A 23 27.50 -19.39 -26.01
N MET A 24 28.11 -20.56 -25.96
CA MET A 24 28.95 -21.01 -24.84
C MET A 24 30.41 -21.15 -25.29
N PRO A 25 31.38 -20.94 -24.37
CA PRO A 25 32.80 -21.08 -24.70
C PRO A 25 33.17 -22.43 -25.30
N SER A 26 32.55 -23.53 -24.86
CA SER A 26 32.78 -24.88 -25.37
C SER A 26 32.33 -25.07 -26.83
N LEU A 27 31.44 -24.21 -27.34
CA LEU A 27 31.08 -24.16 -28.76
C LEU A 27 31.94 -23.18 -29.58
N GLY A 28 33.04 -22.68 -29.00
CA GLY A 28 33.96 -21.75 -29.67
C GLY A 28 33.38 -20.35 -29.94
N LEU A 29 32.23 -20.02 -29.33
CA LEU A 29 31.59 -18.71 -29.40
C LEU A 29 31.59 -18.03 -28.02
N ARG A 30 31.99 -16.77 -27.97
CA ARG A 30 31.75 -15.89 -26.83
C ARG A 30 30.72 -14.85 -27.23
N THR A 31 29.50 -14.99 -26.73
CA THR A 31 28.46 -13.98 -26.86
C THR A 31 28.42 -13.09 -25.63
N ASN A 32 27.93 -11.86 -25.79
CA ASN A 32 27.67 -10.95 -24.66
C ASN A 32 26.42 -11.35 -23.86
N ILE A 33 25.83 -12.51 -24.11
CA ILE A 33 24.66 -13.02 -23.39
C ILE A 33 25.02 -14.43 -22.99
N GLU A 34 24.79 -14.77 -21.73
CA GLU A 34 24.90 -16.14 -21.23
C GLU A 34 23.49 -16.72 -21.15
N ALA A 35 23.34 -17.97 -21.61
CA ALA A 35 22.09 -18.71 -21.49
C ALA A 35 22.34 -19.99 -20.69
N ARG A 36 21.39 -20.34 -19.83
CA ARG A 36 21.39 -21.63 -19.13
C ARG A 36 20.01 -22.25 -19.23
N VAL A 37 19.92 -23.56 -19.38
CA VAL A 37 18.64 -24.31 -19.49
C VAL A 37 18.66 -25.48 -18.52
N GLY A 38 17.51 -25.80 -17.93
CA GLY A 38 17.38 -26.92 -17.01
C GLY A 38 16.27 -26.69 -15.99
N THR A 39 16.36 -27.42 -14.89
CA THR A 39 15.38 -27.39 -13.81
C THR A 39 15.89 -26.63 -12.60
N ALA A 40 15.00 -25.92 -11.92
CA ALA A 40 15.28 -25.23 -10.67
C ALA A 40 14.15 -25.44 -9.66
N ILE A 41 14.53 -25.66 -8.40
CA ILE A 41 13.67 -25.82 -7.23
C ILE A 41 14.01 -24.66 -6.29
N PRO A 42 13.47 -23.45 -6.57
CA PRO A 42 13.69 -22.31 -5.70
C PRO A 42 13.02 -22.50 -4.34
N PRO A 43 13.59 -21.95 -3.26
CA PRO A 43 12.93 -21.98 -1.97
C PRO A 43 11.65 -21.14 -2.05
N CYS A 44 10.54 -21.74 -1.64
CA CYS A 44 9.25 -21.05 -1.44
C CYS A 44 8.68 -20.39 -2.70
N ALA A 45 8.94 -21.01 -3.86
CA ALA A 45 8.37 -20.65 -5.16
C ALA A 45 8.20 -21.92 -6.02
N ASN A 46 7.45 -21.84 -7.12
CA ASN A 46 7.20 -23.03 -7.93
C ASN A 46 8.49 -23.59 -8.56
N PRO A 47 8.74 -24.90 -8.42
CA PRO A 47 9.74 -25.59 -9.22
C PRO A 47 9.43 -25.44 -10.71
N TYR A 48 10.45 -25.21 -11.52
CA TYR A 48 10.27 -24.98 -12.96
C TYR A 48 11.34 -25.65 -13.81
N PHE A 49 10.95 -26.00 -15.03
CA PHE A 49 11.84 -26.29 -16.14
C PHE A 49 11.83 -25.07 -17.06
N GLY A 50 13.00 -24.59 -17.46
CA GLY A 50 13.09 -23.32 -18.16
C GLY A 50 14.50 -22.97 -18.57
N PHE A 51 14.68 -21.70 -18.96
CA PHE A 51 16.00 -21.15 -19.23
C PHE A 51 16.15 -19.75 -18.66
N THR A 52 17.39 -19.36 -18.37
CA THR A 52 17.76 -18.02 -17.97
C THR A 52 18.62 -17.35 -19.03
N LEU A 53 18.46 -16.03 -19.16
CA LEU A 53 19.32 -15.17 -19.95
C LEU A 53 19.96 -14.13 -19.05
N THR A 54 21.28 -14.19 -18.94
CA THR A 54 22.08 -13.27 -18.14
C THR A 54 22.81 -12.30 -19.07
N PHE A 55 22.56 -11.02 -18.85
CA PHE A 55 23.28 -9.94 -19.52
C PHE A 55 24.43 -9.48 -18.60
N PRO A 56 25.65 -9.29 -19.15
CA PRO A 56 26.82 -8.91 -18.37
C PRO A 56 26.59 -7.53 -17.78
N ARG A 57 27.12 -7.32 -16.59
CA ARG A 57 27.09 -6.03 -15.89
C ARG A 57 28.39 -5.28 -16.14
N ASP A 58 28.44 -4.01 -15.77
CA ASP A 58 29.70 -3.28 -15.79
C ASP A 58 30.74 -3.93 -14.83
N PRO A 59 32.05 -3.79 -15.09
CA PRO A 59 33.08 -4.38 -14.24
C PRO A 59 32.94 -3.93 -12.78
N GLY A 60 32.87 -4.91 -11.86
CA GLY A 60 32.65 -4.64 -10.43
C GLY A 60 31.23 -4.18 -10.08
N GLN A 61 30.30 -4.17 -11.05
CA GLN A 61 28.89 -3.78 -10.90
C GLN A 61 28.68 -2.38 -10.32
N VAL A 62 29.70 -1.52 -10.32
CA VAL A 62 29.65 -0.24 -9.59
C VAL A 62 28.58 0.69 -10.16
N ALA A 63 28.47 0.78 -11.49
CA ALA A 63 27.45 1.60 -12.15
C ALA A 63 26.07 0.93 -12.10
N SER A 64 25.98 -0.37 -12.33
CA SER A 64 24.74 -1.14 -12.19
C SER A 64 24.17 -1.07 -10.76
N GLU A 65 24.99 -1.23 -9.72
CA GLU A 65 24.58 -1.17 -8.31
C GLU A 65 24.25 0.26 -7.87
N LYS A 66 25.06 1.25 -8.26
CA LYS A 66 24.78 2.66 -7.97
C LYS A 66 23.44 3.11 -8.55
N GLU A 67 23.07 2.60 -9.72
CA GLU A 67 21.79 2.88 -10.37
C GLU A 67 20.68 1.90 -9.97
N GLY A 68 20.99 0.85 -9.18
CA GLY A 68 20.04 -0.18 -8.72
C GLY A 68 19.52 -1.13 -9.80
N LYS A 69 20.28 -1.33 -10.89
CA LYS A 69 19.83 -1.96 -12.13
C LYS A 69 20.73 -3.13 -12.54
N GLY A 70 20.21 -4.35 -12.43
CA GLY A 70 20.80 -5.56 -13.00
C GLY A 70 19.71 -6.55 -13.34
N VAL A 71 19.75 -7.16 -14.54
CA VAL A 71 18.63 -7.99 -15.01
C VAL A 71 19.11 -9.36 -15.49
N CYS A 72 18.54 -10.39 -14.87
CA CYS A 72 18.52 -11.76 -15.36
C CYS A 72 17.06 -12.05 -15.75
N TYR A 73 16.85 -12.60 -16.94
CA TYR A 73 15.51 -13.01 -17.38
C TYR A 73 15.35 -14.49 -17.15
N THR A 74 14.25 -14.88 -16.52
CA THR A 74 13.89 -16.28 -16.33
C THR A 74 12.68 -16.57 -17.20
N VAL A 75 12.78 -17.60 -18.04
CA VAL A 75 11.69 -18.11 -18.85
C VAL A 75 11.35 -19.50 -18.34
N LYS A 76 10.18 -19.63 -17.70
CA LYS A 76 9.66 -20.89 -17.16
C LYS A 76 8.69 -21.49 -18.16
N PHE A 77 8.94 -22.74 -18.57
CA PHE A 77 8.02 -23.45 -19.46
C PHE A 77 6.78 -23.91 -18.69
N PRO A 78 5.60 -23.91 -19.34
CA PRO A 78 4.36 -24.33 -18.70
C PRO A 78 4.39 -25.85 -18.47
N ARG A 79 4.14 -26.28 -17.23
CA ARG A 79 4.14 -27.72 -16.90
C ARG A 79 3.02 -28.46 -17.65
N ALA A 80 3.26 -29.73 -17.93
CA ALA A 80 2.37 -30.69 -18.58
C ALA A 80 1.88 -30.32 -20.00
N THR A 81 2.35 -29.22 -20.58
CA THR A 81 1.91 -28.72 -21.90
C THR A 81 3.08 -28.38 -22.82
N ILE A 82 4.17 -29.12 -22.63
CA ILE A 82 5.37 -29.07 -23.46
C ILE A 82 5.73 -30.44 -23.99
N SER A 83 6.45 -30.43 -25.11
CA SER A 83 7.16 -31.61 -25.61
C SER A 83 8.63 -31.29 -25.79
N CYS A 84 9.49 -32.18 -25.29
CA CYS A 84 10.93 -32.08 -25.41
C CYS A 84 11.43 -33.12 -26.42
N SER A 85 12.31 -32.71 -27.34
CA SER A 85 13.05 -33.64 -28.20
C SER A 85 14.55 -33.49 -27.97
N TYR A 86 15.24 -34.63 -27.82
CA TYR A 86 16.68 -34.72 -27.58
C TYR A 86 17.32 -35.49 -28.72
N THR A 87 18.23 -34.84 -29.46
CA THR A 87 18.88 -35.44 -30.63
C THR A 87 20.35 -35.03 -30.71
N PRO A 88 21.20 -35.77 -31.45
CA PRO A 88 22.54 -35.27 -31.80
C PRO A 88 22.43 -33.95 -32.58
N VAL A 89 23.42 -33.06 -32.44
CA VAL A 89 23.39 -31.75 -33.10
C VAL A 89 23.33 -31.91 -34.64
N PRO A 90 22.27 -31.42 -35.31
CA PRO A 90 22.14 -31.54 -36.77
C PRO A 90 23.26 -30.85 -37.54
N ALA A 91 23.74 -31.44 -38.64
CA ALA A 91 24.83 -30.91 -39.47
C ALA A 91 24.59 -29.45 -39.95
N ALA A 92 23.33 -29.11 -40.26
CA ALA A 92 22.94 -27.75 -40.64
C ALA A 92 23.21 -26.71 -39.53
N ILE A 93 23.15 -27.12 -38.27
CA ILE A 93 23.45 -26.28 -37.10
C ILE A 93 24.94 -26.30 -36.79
N GLN A 94 25.63 -27.44 -36.98
CA GLN A 94 27.07 -27.55 -36.79
C GLN A 94 27.85 -26.51 -37.64
N GLY A 95 27.36 -26.22 -38.84
CA GLY A 95 27.93 -25.18 -39.72
C GLY A 95 27.96 -23.77 -39.11
N ASN A 96 27.12 -23.47 -38.10
CA ASN A 96 27.15 -22.20 -37.39
C ASN A 96 28.30 -22.10 -36.37
N PHE A 97 28.96 -23.22 -36.05
CA PHE A 97 30.01 -23.33 -35.04
C PHE A 97 31.24 -24.08 -35.61
N PRO A 98 31.97 -23.50 -36.58
CA PRO A 98 33.00 -24.20 -37.34
C PRO A 98 34.25 -24.59 -36.53
N LYS A 99 34.38 -24.11 -35.29
CA LYS A 99 35.53 -24.38 -34.40
C LYS A 99 35.34 -25.60 -33.50
N VAL A 100 34.18 -26.26 -33.55
CA VAL A 100 33.85 -27.40 -32.71
C VAL A 100 34.20 -28.68 -33.46
N GLU A 101 35.13 -29.46 -32.91
CA GLU A 101 35.60 -30.72 -33.52
C GLU A 101 34.87 -31.96 -32.97
N GLN A 102 34.40 -31.91 -31.72
CA GLN A 102 33.81 -33.06 -31.01
C GLN A 102 32.31 -32.86 -30.73
N TRP A 103 31.48 -33.09 -31.75
CA TRP A 103 30.02 -32.94 -31.64
C TRP A 103 29.32 -34.05 -30.84
N GLN A 104 29.99 -35.17 -30.55
CA GLN A 104 29.39 -36.28 -29.80
C GLN A 104 29.09 -35.91 -28.34
N SER A 105 29.78 -34.90 -27.80
CA SER A 105 29.60 -34.37 -26.44
C SER A 105 28.56 -33.26 -26.37
N PHE A 106 27.67 -33.12 -27.36
CA PHE A 106 26.63 -32.10 -27.35
C PHE A 106 25.27 -32.69 -27.72
N THR A 107 24.24 -32.24 -27.01
CA THR A 107 22.85 -32.58 -27.26
C THR A 107 22.11 -31.37 -27.82
N TYR A 108 21.31 -31.60 -28.86
CA TYR A 108 20.33 -30.65 -29.37
C TYR A 108 18.98 -30.89 -28.72
N LEU A 109 18.56 -29.94 -27.89
CA LEU A 109 17.31 -29.94 -27.16
C LEU A 109 16.33 -28.97 -27.84
N VAL A 110 15.14 -29.44 -28.18
CA VAL A 110 14.03 -28.57 -28.61
C VAL A 110 12.87 -28.72 -27.65
N VAL A 111 12.40 -27.60 -27.10
CA VAL A 111 11.22 -27.53 -26.25
C VAL A 111 10.09 -26.86 -27.02
N LYS A 112 9.02 -27.59 -27.30
CA LYS A 112 7.84 -27.08 -28.03
C LYS A 112 6.65 -26.90 -27.09
N LEU A 113 5.97 -25.77 -27.20
CA LEU A 113 4.78 -25.44 -26.43
C LEU A 113 3.50 -25.82 -27.21
N GLU A 114 2.55 -26.49 -26.56
CA GLU A 114 1.21 -26.74 -27.12
C GLU A 114 0.46 -25.45 -27.44
N ASP A 115 -0.30 -25.38 -28.55
CA ASP A 115 -0.84 -24.17 -29.19
C ASP A 115 -1.48 -23.11 -28.26
N SER A 116 -2.07 -23.51 -27.12
CA SER A 116 -2.68 -22.62 -26.13
C SER A 116 -1.76 -22.19 -24.98
N SER A 117 -0.61 -22.83 -24.78
CA SER A 117 0.25 -22.65 -23.60
C SER A 117 1.34 -21.62 -23.81
N GLN A 118 1.57 -20.71 -22.85
CA GLN A 118 2.62 -19.68 -22.94
C GLN A 118 3.66 -19.86 -21.83
N PRO A 119 4.92 -19.48 -22.04
CA PRO A 119 5.91 -19.49 -20.98
C PRO A 119 5.67 -18.32 -20.03
N THR A 120 5.98 -18.53 -18.75
CA THR A 120 6.05 -17.45 -17.76
C THR A 120 7.40 -16.78 -17.88
N ILE A 121 7.41 -15.46 -18.10
CA ILE A 121 8.64 -14.69 -18.27
C ILE A 121 8.77 -13.70 -17.15
N GLU A 122 9.80 -13.90 -16.32
CA GLU A 122 10.12 -13.03 -15.21
C GLU A 122 11.12 -11.95 -15.61
N ASN A 123 11.06 -10.83 -14.89
CA ASN A 123 11.96 -9.69 -15.00
C ASN A 123 11.92 -8.94 -16.34
N TYR A 124 10.99 -9.28 -17.25
CA TYR A 124 10.75 -8.51 -18.46
C TYR A 124 10.41 -7.05 -18.14
N ARG A 125 11.09 -6.12 -18.81
CA ARG A 125 11.00 -4.66 -18.58
C ARG A 125 11.43 -4.18 -17.18
N LYS A 126 12.19 -4.98 -16.41
CA LYS A 126 13.06 -4.40 -15.38
C LYS A 126 14.21 -3.67 -16.09
N GLU A 127 14.48 -2.43 -15.72
CA GLU A 127 15.49 -1.60 -16.38
C GLU A 127 16.88 -2.23 -16.27
N TYR A 128 17.58 -2.35 -17.40
CA TYR A 128 18.97 -2.80 -17.45
C TYR A 128 19.88 -1.60 -17.72
N PHE A 129 20.93 -1.42 -16.91
CA PHE A 129 21.88 -0.34 -17.14
C PHE A 129 23.31 -0.88 -17.23
N ASN A 130 23.99 -0.50 -18.30
CA ASN A 130 25.39 -0.83 -18.54
C ASN A 130 26.00 0.28 -19.41
N SER A 131 26.38 1.40 -18.79
CA SER A 131 26.90 2.57 -19.52
C SER A 131 28.08 2.25 -20.44
N PRO A 132 28.98 1.31 -20.10
CA PRO A 132 30.05 0.87 -21.00
C PRO A 132 29.59 0.18 -22.29
N ASP A 133 28.40 -0.43 -22.34
CA ASP A 133 27.88 -1.14 -23.52
C ASP A 133 26.46 -0.68 -23.89
N PRO A 134 26.32 0.42 -24.66
CA PRO A 134 25.01 0.93 -25.08
C PRO A 134 24.27 -0.03 -26.03
N LYS A 135 24.98 -0.97 -26.67
CA LYS A 135 24.37 -1.96 -27.57
C LYS A 135 23.57 -2.99 -26.78
N LEU A 136 24.09 -3.45 -25.64
CA LEU A 136 23.36 -4.31 -24.70
C LEU A 136 22.13 -3.61 -24.13
N GLN A 137 22.27 -2.34 -23.73
CA GLN A 137 21.11 -1.54 -23.30
C GLN A 137 20.04 -1.46 -24.39
N ALA A 138 20.46 -1.26 -25.65
CA ALA A 138 19.53 -1.21 -26.77
C ALA A 138 18.78 -2.52 -27.01
N TRP A 139 19.43 -3.67 -26.82
CA TRP A 139 18.78 -4.98 -26.96
C TRP A 139 17.71 -5.21 -25.89
N VAL A 140 17.97 -4.74 -24.67
CA VAL A 140 17.17 -5.04 -23.50
C VAL A 140 16.06 -4.01 -23.24
N ASN A 141 16.40 -2.72 -23.25
CA ASN A 141 15.47 -1.63 -22.91
C ASN A 141 14.77 -1.06 -24.15
N TYR A 142 15.34 -1.21 -25.34
CA TYR A 142 14.84 -0.56 -26.57
C TYR A 142 14.54 -1.60 -27.66
N HIS A 143 14.27 -1.15 -28.89
CA HIS A 143 14.00 -2.02 -30.04
C HIS A 143 15.28 -2.57 -30.70
N GLY A 144 16.37 -2.68 -29.94
CA GLY A 144 17.61 -3.26 -30.42
C GLY A 144 17.44 -4.72 -30.83
N ARG A 145 18.36 -5.19 -31.69
CA ARG A 145 18.29 -6.53 -32.28
C ARG A 145 19.55 -7.33 -31.98
N ILE A 146 19.37 -8.50 -31.38
CA ILE A 146 20.39 -9.53 -31.18
C ILE A 146 20.49 -10.31 -32.49
N ASN A 147 21.59 -10.15 -33.21
CA ASN A 147 21.80 -10.76 -34.53
C ASN A 147 20.61 -10.52 -35.51
N GLY A 148 19.99 -9.35 -35.44
CA GLY A 148 18.86 -8.99 -36.30
C GLY A 148 17.49 -9.51 -35.83
N VAL A 149 17.39 -10.12 -34.65
CA VAL A 149 16.14 -10.52 -33.99
C VAL A 149 15.92 -9.65 -32.75
N THR A 150 14.73 -9.10 -32.57
CA THR A 150 14.40 -8.33 -31.35
C THR A 150 14.28 -9.26 -30.15
N PHE A 151 14.70 -8.83 -28.96
CA PHE A 151 14.65 -9.64 -27.74
C PHE A 151 13.26 -10.24 -27.49
N LEU A 152 12.20 -9.45 -27.67
CA LEU A 152 10.82 -9.92 -27.53
C LEU A 152 10.46 -11.07 -28.49
N LYS A 153 11.00 -11.09 -29.71
CA LYS A 153 10.75 -12.19 -30.65
C LYS A 153 11.39 -13.49 -30.17
N VAL A 154 12.56 -13.40 -29.53
CA VAL A 154 13.23 -14.56 -28.91
C VAL A 154 12.33 -15.15 -27.80
N LEU A 155 11.72 -14.29 -27.00
CA LEU A 155 10.83 -14.66 -25.90
C LEU A 155 9.46 -15.19 -26.37
N HIS A 156 8.94 -14.69 -27.49
CA HIS A 156 7.66 -15.13 -28.10
C HIS A 156 7.75 -16.45 -28.89
N GLN A 157 8.89 -17.13 -28.89
CA GLN A 157 9.01 -18.40 -29.59
C GLN A 157 8.06 -19.45 -29.03
N ARG A 158 7.62 -20.35 -29.91
CA ARG A 158 6.78 -21.50 -29.59
C ARG A 158 7.58 -22.80 -29.53
N ALA A 159 8.76 -22.79 -30.15
CA ALA A 159 9.76 -23.82 -30.11
C ALA A 159 11.08 -23.15 -29.73
N PHE A 160 11.70 -23.63 -28.66
CA PHE A 160 12.99 -23.12 -28.18
C PHE A 160 14.06 -24.18 -28.44
N SER A 161 15.11 -23.78 -29.15
CA SER A 161 16.19 -24.67 -29.57
C SER A 161 17.47 -24.37 -28.81
N PHE A 162 18.04 -25.38 -28.17
CA PHE A 162 19.22 -25.29 -27.32
C PHE A 162 20.29 -26.30 -27.75
N ILE A 163 21.55 -25.92 -27.60
CA ILE A 163 22.69 -26.85 -27.62
C ILE A 163 23.27 -26.87 -26.21
N VAL A 164 23.37 -28.07 -25.63
CA VAL A 164 23.88 -28.31 -24.28
C VAL A 164 24.97 -29.38 -24.31
N GLU A 165 25.89 -29.35 -23.35
CA GLU A 165 27.01 -30.28 -23.25
C GLU A 165 26.67 -31.66 -22.65
N PRO A 166 25.69 -31.81 -21.73
CA PRO A 166 25.35 -33.13 -21.20
C PRO A 166 24.88 -34.10 -22.30
N PRO A 167 25.17 -35.41 -22.16
CA PRO A 167 24.69 -36.43 -23.09
C PRO A 167 23.16 -36.56 -23.03
N ILE A 168 22.57 -37.09 -24.10
CA ILE A 168 21.11 -37.18 -24.30
C ILE A 168 20.38 -37.77 -23.09
N ASP A 169 20.89 -38.86 -22.51
CA ASP A 169 20.22 -39.52 -21.39
C ASP A 169 20.27 -38.67 -20.11
N SER A 170 21.36 -37.95 -19.87
CA SER A 170 21.46 -36.99 -18.76
C SER A 170 20.53 -35.79 -18.96
N CYS A 171 20.37 -35.31 -20.20
CA CYS A 171 19.40 -34.26 -20.51
C CYS A 171 17.96 -34.70 -20.23
N LYS A 172 17.58 -35.94 -20.58
CA LYS A 172 16.25 -36.47 -20.28
C LYS A 172 15.96 -36.48 -18.78
N GLU A 173 16.94 -36.88 -17.96
CA GLU A 173 16.76 -36.90 -16.50
C GLU A 173 16.64 -35.51 -15.86
N SER A 174 17.33 -34.50 -16.40
CA SER A 174 17.53 -33.19 -15.75
C SER A 174 16.81 -32.00 -16.40
N MET A 175 16.38 -32.12 -17.66
CA MET A 175 15.84 -31.04 -18.49
C MET A 175 14.41 -31.33 -18.98
N GLU A 176 13.56 -31.79 -18.08
CA GLU A 176 12.13 -32.01 -18.31
C GLU A 176 11.29 -31.58 -17.10
N ASP A 177 9.99 -31.40 -17.29
CA ASP A 177 9.07 -30.96 -16.25
C ASP A 177 8.43 -32.11 -15.45
N GLN A 178 8.51 -33.35 -15.97
CA GLN A 178 7.92 -34.54 -15.36
C GLN A 178 8.62 -34.93 -14.05
N ASN A 179 9.91 -34.66 -13.92
CA ASN A 179 10.71 -34.96 -12.72
C ASN A 179 10.66 -33.86 -11.64
N LEU A 180 9.91 -32.77 -11.88
CA LEU A 180 9.79 -31.70 -10.92
C LEU A 180 8.82 -32.07 -9.78
N PRO A 181 9.12 -31.67 -8.53
CA PRO A 181 8.17 -31.82 -7.43
C PRO A 181 6.87 -31.06 -7.71
N GLY A 182 5.84 -31.31 -6.89
CA GLY A 182 4.56 -30.60 -6.99
C GLY A 182 4.73 -29.07 -6.89
N PRO A 183 3.75 -28.29 -7.36
CA PRO A 183 3.73 -26.83 -7.18
C PRO A 183 3.93 -26.45 -5.71
N PHE A 184 4.64 -25.34 -5.48
CA PHE A 184 4.85 -24.82 -4.14
C PHE A 184 3.54 -24.29 -3.56
N THR A 185 3.30 -24.54 -2.28
CA THR A 185 2.22 -23.95 -1.51
C THR A 185 2.74 -23.48 -0.17
N TYR A 186 2.16 -22.40 0.37
CA TYR A 186 2.47 -21.92 1.71
C TYR A 186 1.80 -22.76 2.83
N GLY A 187 1.02 -23.79 2.49
CA GLY A 187 0.24 -24.59 3.44
C GLY A 187 -1.13 -24.00 3.81
N TYR A 188 -1.36 -22.71 3.57
CA TYR A 188 -2.65 -22.06 3.82
C TYR A 188 -3.65 -22.34 2.71
N SER A 189 -4.72 -23.08 3.03
CA SER A 189 -5.70 -23.58 2.07
C SER A 189 -6.69 -22.52 1.56
N TYR A 190 -6.85 -21.40 2.28
CA TYR A 190 -7.75 -20.31 1.92
C TYR A 190 -7.35 -18.98 2.58
N GLN A 191 -7.95 -17.88 2.11
CA GLN A 191 -7.79 -16.54 2.72
C GLN A 191 -8.77 -16.34 3.89
N PRO A 192 -8.30 -16.09 5.13
CA PRO A 192 -9.16 -16.06 6.33
C PRO A 192 -10.10 -14.84 6.34
N ARG A 193 -11.34 -15.02 6.82
CA ARG A 193 -12.41 -13.99 6.88
C ARG A 193 -12.57 -13.28 8.21
N ASN A 194 -12.07 -13.87 9.28
CA ASN A 194 -12.20 -13.35 10.63
C ASN A 194 -11.06 -13.88 11.48
N VAL A 195 -10.91 -13.33 12.68
CA VAL A 195 -9.86 -13.70 13.63
C VAL A 195 -9.83 -15.21 13.92
N GLN A 196 -10.99 -15.86 14.05
CA GLN A 196 -11.07 -17.30 14.34
C GLN A 196 -10.42 -18.15 13.23
N GLN A 197 -10.70 -17.82 11.96
CA GLN A 197 -10.08 -18.49 10.82
C GLN A 197 -8.58 -18.19 10.71
N MET A 198 -8.16 -16.97 11.07
CA MET A 198 -6.74 -16.62 11.11
C MET A 198 -5.98 -17.50 12.11
N THR A 199 -6.53 -17.65 13.32
CA THR A 199 -5.97 -18.50 14.38
C THR A 199 -5.90 -19.96 13.93
N ALA A 200 -7.00 -20.52 13.41
CA ALA A 200 -7.05 -21.90 12.94
C ALA A 200 -6.01 -22.19 11.85
N LEU A 201 -5.89 -21.30 10.85
CA LEU A 201 -4.93 -21.46 9.77
C LEU A 201 -3.48 -21.48 10.26
N VAL A 202 -3.14 -20.65 11.25
CA VAL A 202 -1.79 -20.63 11.85
C VAL A 202 -1.55 -21.91 12.68
N ASP A 203 -2.54 -22.39 13.42
CA ASP A 203 -2.41 -23.60 14.24
C ASP A 203 -2.28 -24.88 13.41
N GLU A 204 -2.98 -24.95 12.28
CA GLU A 204 -2.88 -26.03 11.31
C GLU A 204 -1.52 -26.04 10.58
N ASN A 205 -0.89 -24.87 10.42
CA ASN A 205 0.34 -24.70 9.64
C ASN A 205 1.56 -24.36 10.52
N LYS A 206 2.12 -25.39 11.18
CA LYS A 206 3.34 -25.29 12.00
C LYS A 206 4.64 -25.36 11.20
N GLY A 207 4.63 -24.84 9.97
CA GLY A 207 5.77 -24.85 9.06
C GLY A 207 6.96 -24.03 9.58
N GLY A 208 8.08 -24.08 8.85
CA GLY A 208 9.25 -23.24 9.13
C GLY A 208 9.12 -21.82 8.58
N ALA A 209 10.05 -20.95 8.97
CA ALA A 209 10.13 -19.59 8.44
C ALA A 209 10.40 -19.58 6.93
N PHE A 210 9.67 -18.73 6.20
CA PHE A 210 9.89 -18.48 4.79
C PHE A 210 10.99 -17.42 4.59
N PRO A 211 11.85 -17.55 3.57
CA PRO A 211 12.82 -16.50 3.23
C PRO A 211 12.11 -15.26 2.70
N ALA A 212 12.79 -14.12 2.75
CA ALA A 212 12.29 -12.89 2.14
C ALA A 212 12.00 -13.10 0.65
N CYS A 213 10.81 -12.71 0.21
CA CYS A 213 10.35 -12.87 -1.16
C CYS A 213 9.83 -11.55 -1.73
N PHE A 214 10.22 -11.25 -2.97
CA PHE A 214 9.87 -10.02 -3.68
C PHE A 214 9.17 -10.28 -5.02
N ALA A 215 8.95 -11.55 -5.37
CA ALA A 215 8.29 -11.95 -6.60
C ALA A 215 7.37 -13.15 -6.34
N PHE A 216 6.12 -13.08 -6.81
CA PHE A 216 5.10 -14.10 -6.60
C PHE A 216 4.56 -14.61 -7.93
N ASP A 217 4.46 -15.94 -8.06
CA ASP A 217 3.97 -16.58 -9.28
C ASP A 217 2.48 -16.30 -9.53
N THR A 218 1.68 -16.16 -8.46
CA THR A 218 0.22 -15.93 -8.53
C THR A 218 -0.23 -14.85 -7.56
N ASP A 219 -1.40 -14.27 -7.82
CA ASP A 219 -2.03 -13.30 -6.93
C ASP A 219 -2.37 -13.92 -5.57
N ASP A 220 -2.74 -15.20 -5.53
CA ASP A 220 -3.04 -15.93 -4.29
C ASP A 220 -1.77 -16.17 -3.45
N ALA A 221 -0.63 -16.45 -4.08
CA ALA A 221 0.65 -16.59 -3.40
C ALA A 221 1.07 -15.26 -2.76
N HIS A 222 0.94 -14.16 -3.51
CA HIS A 222 1.15 -12.80 -3.01
C HIS A 222 0.22 -12.47 -1.83
N LEU A 223 -1.09 -12.68 -1.99
CA LEU A 223 -2.08 -12.44 -0.95
C LEU A 223 -1.78 -13.23 0.33
N THR A 224 -1.45 -14.50 0.18
CA THR A 224 -1.12 -15.38 1.31
C THR A 224 0.09 -14.87 2.06
N ALA A 225 1.17 -14.52 1.34
CA ALA A 225 2.39 -14.03 1.95
C ALA A 225 2.16 -12.72 2.74
N ILE A 226 1.43 -11.76 2.17
CA ILE A 226 1.18 -10.49 2.86
C ILE A 226 0.19 -10.68 4.03
N ASN A 227 -0.91 -11.42 3.85
CA ASN A 227 -1.88 -11.69 4.92
C ASN A 227 -1.20 -12.35 6.12
N GLN A 228 -0.45 -13.44 5.88
CA GLN A 228 0.18 -14.20 6.95
C GLN A 228 1.28 -13.43 7.66
N SER A 229 1.98 -12.52 6.96
CA SER A 229 2.96 -11.65 7.61
C SER A 229 2.34 -10.74 8.68
N VAL A 230 1.15 -10.18 8.42
CA VAL A 230 0.46 -9.29 9.37
C VAL A 230 -0.27 -10.07 10.46
N ILE A 231 -0.91 -11.19 10.08
CA ILE A 231 -1.60 -12.07 11.03
C ILE A 231 -0.63 -12.61 12.06
N GLN A 232 0.46 -13.26 11.62
CA GLN A 232 1.36 -13.92 12.54
C GLN A 232 2.12 -12.94 13.40
N ASP A 233 2.49 -11.76 12.89
CA ASP A 233 3.17 -10.71 13.66
C ASP A 233 2.32 -10.20 14.85
N THR A 234 1.00 -10.23 14.73
CA THR A 234 0.08 -9.74 15.77
C THR A 234 -0.51 -10.87 16.61
N LEU A 235 -0.77 -12.04 16.02
CA LEU A 235 -1.48 -13.15 16.66
C LEU A 235 -0.73 -13.70 17.88
N TRP A 236 0.61 -13.75 17.85
CA TRP A 236 1.37 -14.22 19.02
C TRP A 236 1.23 -13.25 20.20
N VAL A 237 1.20 -11.93 19.94
CA VAL A 237 0.94 -10.90 20.94
C VAL A 237 -0.50 -11.00 21.45
N HIS A 238 -1.45 -11.28 20.57
CA HIS A 238 -2.84 -11.47 20.93
C HIS A 238 -3.05 -12.67 21.84
N ARG A 239 -2.40 -13.80 21.57
CA ARG A 239 -2.44 -14.98 22.44
C ARG A 239 -1.88 -14.67 23.83
N GLU A 240 -0.80 -13.90 23.89
CA GLU A 240 -0.26 -13.44 25.17
C GLU A 240 -1.24 -12.53 25.92
N ALA A 241 -1.91 -11.60 25.21
CA ALA A 241 -2.94 -10.76 25.79
C ALA A 241 -4.14 -11.57 26.30
N GLU A 242 -4.54 -12.63 25.60
CA GLU A 242 -5.59 -13.55 26.05
C GLU A 242 -5.19 -14.30 27.32
N MET A 243 -3.95 -14.81 27.40
CA MET A 243 -3.43 -15.44 28.61
C MET A 243 -3.44 -14.48 29.81
N ILE A 244 -2.90 -13.27 29.66
CA ILE A 244 -2.91 -12.24 30.72
C ILE A 244 -4.35 -11.88 31.12
N ALA A 245 -5.28 -11.86 30.17
CA ALA A 245 -6.69 -11.54 30.42
C ALA A 245 -7.47 -12.66 31.14
N GLU A 246 -6.91 -13.87 31.25
CA GLU A 246 -7.44 -14.99 32.03
C GLU A 246 -6.81 -15.09 33.42
N GLU A 247 -5.61 -14.52 33.60
CA GLU A 247 -4.90 -14.53 34.87
C GLU A 247 -5.51 -13.59 35.90
N ARG A 248 -5.73 -14.12 37.11
CA ARG A 248 -6.36 -13.39 38.22
C ARG A 248 -5.29 -12.82 39.14
N LEU A 249 -5.16 -11.50 39.12
CA LEU A 249 -4.20 -10.74 39.90
C LEU A 249 -4.91 -10.03 41.06
N LEU A 250 -4.18 -9.86 42.17
CA LEU A 250 -4.64 -9.03 43.28
C LEU A 250 -4.34 -7.56 42.97
N ALA A 251 -5.26 -6.65 43.30
CA ALA A 251 -5.12 -5.22 43.05
C ALA A 251 -5.50 -4.36 44.27
N CYS A 252 -4.60 -3.53 44.77
CA CYS A 252 -4.88 -2.60 45.87
C CYS A 252 -5.39 -1.25 45.32
N PHE A 253 -6.43 -0.69 45.93
CA PHE A 253 -6.89 0.67 45.63
C PHE A 253 -6.13 1.68 46.50
N VAL A 254 -5.51 2.69 45.88
CA VAL A 254 -4.86 3.79 46.62
C VAL A 254 -5.85 4.96 46.73
N SER A 255 -6.69 4.89 47.78
CA SER A 255 -7.81 5.79 48.14
C SER A 255 -8.93 5.97 47.09
N PRO A 256 -10.22 6.06 47.50
CA PRO A 256 -10.71 6.60 48.77
C PRO A 256 -11.40 5.56 49.67
N ASN A 257 -11.38 5.82 50.98
CA ASN A 257 -12.28 5.18 51.93
C ASN A 257 -13.74 5.54 51.61
N GLY A 258 -14.55 4.54 51.23
CA GLY A 258 -15.99 4.70 50.97
C GLY A 258 -16.42 4.25 49.56
N PRO A 259 -17.74 4.26 49.27
CA PRO A 259 -18.26 3.92 47.95
C PRO A 259 -17.81 4.94 46.90
N VAL A 260 -17.11 4.48 45.86
CA VAL A 260 -16.67 5.32 44.74
C VAL A 260 -17.82 5.46 43.73
N PRO A 261 -18.30 6.68 43.43
CA PRO A 261 -19.33 6.89 42.41
C PRO A 261 -18.82 6.47 41.02
N PRO A 262 -19.71 6.01 40.11
CA PRO A 262 -19.37 5.83 38.70
C PRO A 262 -18.82 7.12 38.06
N GLY A 263 -17.84 7.00 37.18
CA GLY A 263 -17.16 8.11 36.51
C GLY A 263 -15.99 8.72 37.30
N THR A 264 -15.64 8.16 38.46
CA THR A 264 -14.51 8.63 39.27
C THR A 264 -13.22 7.95 38.81
N ALA A 265 -12.12 8.70 38.69
CA ALA A 265 -10.81 8.14 38.43
C ALA A 265 -10.18 7.61 39.73
N VAL A 266 -9.77 6.35 39.74
CA VAL A 266 -9.11 5.67 40.87
C VAL A 266 -7.76 5.11 40.47
N HIS A 267 -6.84 4.96 41.43
CA HIS A 267 -5.55 4.34 41.20
C HIS A 267 -5.53 2.92 41.77
N LEU A 268 -5.08 1.99 40.94
CA LEU A 268 -4.94 0.57 41.25
C LEU A 268 -3.45 0.22 41.23
N VAL A 269 -2.98 -0.43 42.29
CA VAL A 269 -1.66 -1.04 42.37
C VAL A 269 -1.83 -2.54 42.22
N ILE A 270 -1.34 -3.10 41.12
CA ILE A 270 -1.41 -4.53 40.82
C ILE A 270 -0.01 -5.11 41.05
N PRO A 271 0.28 -5.72 42.22
CA PRO A 271 1.53 -6.43 42.43
C PRO A 271 1.66 -7.57 41.42
N VAL A 272 2.75 -7.54 40.66
CA VAL A 272 3.11 -8.60 39.69
C VAL A 272 4.43 -9.20 40.11
N SER A 273 4.52 -10.53 40.18
CA SER A 273 5.76 -11.20 40.55
C SER A 273 6.82 -11.09 39.44
N LYS A 274 8.10 -11.22 39.78
CA LYS A 274 9.17 -11.34 38.78
C LYS A 274 8.91 -12.47 37.79
N ALA A 275 8.46 -13.64 38.27
CA ALA A 275 8.16 -14.78 37.41
C ALA A 275 7.07 -14.46 36.37
N TRP A 276 6.06 -13.68 36.77
CA TRP A 276 5.01 -13.19 35.89
C TRP A 276 5.56 -12.19 34.86
N SER A 277 6.38 -11.23 35.30
CA SER A 277 7.00 -10.27 34.39
C SER A 277 7.92 -10.96 33.38
N ASP A 278 8.68 -11.97 33.81
CA ASP A 278 9.60 -12.72 32.97
C ASP A 278 8.83 -13.56 31.93
N SER A 279 7.70 -14.17 32.30
CA SER A 279 6.88 -14.99 31.37
C SER A 279 6.27 -14.19 30.22
N HIS A 280 5.89 -12.93 30.45
CA HIS A 280 5.26 -12.08 29.44
C HIS A 280 6.22 -11.06 28.79
N SER A 281 7.50 -11.10 29.16
CA SER A 281 8.51 -10.10 28.81
C SER A 281 8.67 -9.83 27.31
N HIS A 282 8.43 -10.84 26.46
CA HIS A 282 8.53 -10.70 25.01
C HIS A 282 7.40 -9.87 24.39
N ALA A 283 6.15 -10.08 24.81
CA ALA A 283 5.00 -9.35 24.26
C ALA A 283 4.78 -8.00 24.96
N TRP A 284 5.26 -7.86 26.19
CA TRP A 284 5.03 -6.71 27.06
C TRP A 284 5.26 -5.35 26.37
N PRO A 285 6.41 -5.10 25.67
CA PRO A 285 6.64 -3.81 25.03
C PRO A 285 5.61 -3.44 23.96
N ARG A 286 5.03 -4.44 23.26
CA ARG A 286 3.98 -4.21 22.27
C ARG A 286 2.63 -3.96 22.94
N LEU A 287 2.30 -4.73 23.98
CA LEU A 287 1.05 -4.59 24.73
C LEU A 287 0.95 -3.25 25.47
N THR A 288 2.06 -2.69 25.94
CA THR A 288 2.09 -1.40 26.66
C THR A 288 2.46 -0.21 25.79
N SER A 289 2.55 -0.38 24.47
CA SER A 289 2.80 0.74 23.54
C SER A 289 1.65 1.75 23.53
N ASP A 290 0.41 1.28 23.68
CA ASP A 290 -0.73 2.09 24.10
C ASP A 290 -0.89 1.93 25.63
N PRO A 291 -0.82 3.01 26.42
CA PRO A 291 -1.01 2.92 27.86
C PRO A 291 -2.47 2.60 28.23
N LEU A 292 -3.43 2.69 27.31
CA LEU A 292 -4.83 2.37 27.58
C LEU A 292 -5.07 0.86 27.64
N VAL A 293 -5.73 0.43 28.71
CA VAL A 293 -6.08 -0.97 28.96
C VAL A 293 -7.52 -1.06 29.46
N LYS A 294 -8.09 -2.26 29.42
CA LYS A 294 -9.32 -2.56 30.15
C LYS A 294 -9.01 -3.42 31.36
N ILE A 295 -9.69 -3.19 32.47
CA ILE A 295 -9.56 -4.00 33.68
C ILE A 295 -10.86 -4.75 33.92
N LYS A 296 -10.77 -6.09 33.94
CA LYS A 296 -11.87 -6.98 34.31
C LYS A 296 -11.89 -7.14 35.82
N PHE A 297 -13.01 -6.80 36.47
CA PHE A 297 -13.27 -7.02 37.88
C PHE A 297 -14.25 -8.17 38.07
N TYR A 298 -13.86 -9.20 38.82
CA TYR A 298 -14.69 -10.40 38.98
C TYR A 298 -15.75 -10.29 40.09
N ASP A 299 -15.52 -9.43 41.09
CA ASP A 299 -16.41 -9.28 42.24
C ASP A 299 -17.14 -7.92 42.22
N VAL A 300 -18.33 -7.88 41.60
CA VAL A 300 -19.13 -6.64 41.42
C VAL A 300 -20.51 -6.79 42.04
N ILE A 301 -20.97 -5.78 42.79
CA ILE A 301 -22.38 -5.68 43.22
C ILE A 301 -23.15 -4.95 42.15
N THR A 302 -23.75 -5.68 41.21
CA THR A 302 -24.78 -5.08 40.36
C THR A 302 -25.96 -6.04 40.29
N PRO A 303 -27.12 -5.69 40.89
CA PRO A 303 -28.31 -6.54 40.82
C PRO A 303 -28.66 -6.82 39.35
N GLY A 304 -28.68 -8.10 38.96
CA GLY A 304 -29.00 -8.53 37.60
C GLY A 304 -27.81 -8.62 36.61
N HIS A 305 -26.57 -8.36 37.04
CA HIS A 305 -25.37 -8.55 36.21
C HIS A 305 -24.63 -9.83 36.64
N THR A 306 -24.48 -10.79 35.73
CA THR A 306 -23.88 -12.11 35.98
C THR A 306 -22.46 -12.25 35.44
N GLY A 307 -21.81 -11.14 35.05
CA GLY A 307 -20.46 -11.13 34.47
C GLY A 307 -19.52 -10.09 35.11
N PRO A 308 -18.20 -10.19 34.85
CA PRO A 308 -17.22 -9.25 35.38
C PRO A 308 -17.46 -7.82 34.85
N ALA A 309 -17.22 -6.81 35.68
CA ALA A 309 -17.26 -5.41 35.22
C ALA A 309 -15.99 -5.09 34.45
N LEU A 310 -16.12 -4.29 33.38
CA LEU A 310 -15.01 -3.87 32.54
C LEU A 310 -14.81 -2.37 32.70
N TRP A 311 -13.70 -1.98 33.31
CA TRP A 311 -13.33 -0.58 33.49
C TRP A 311 -12.26 -0.20 32.48
N THR A 312 -12.25 1.06 32.06
CA THR A 312 -11.18 1.59 31.21
C THR A 312 -10.10 2.18 32.10
N GLY A 313 -8.85 1.81 31.86
CA GLY A 313 -7.69 2.26 32.63
C GLY A 313 -6.54 2.72 31.76
N ARG A 314 -5.60 3.42 32.38
CA ARG A 314 -4.34 3.87 31.78
C ARG A 314 -3.18 3.42 32.66
N ILE A 315 -2.23 2.69 32.11
CA ILE A 315 -0.97 2.32 32.76
C ILE A 315 -0.17 3.61 32.98
N MET A 316 0.33 3.79 34.19
CA MET A 316 1.12 4.95 34.61
C MET A 316 2.60 4.58 34.61
N GLU A 317 3.42 5.38 33.94
CA GLU A 317 4.87 5.28 34.03
C GLU A 317 5.37 5.74 35.40
N ARG A 318 6.44 5.10 35.90
CA ARG A 318 6.96 5.36 37.24
C ARG A 318 7.42 6.78 37.45
N ASP A 319 8.03 7.38 36.44
CA ASP A 319 8.56 8.75 36.48
C ASP A 319 7.45 9.80 36.65
N ASN A 320 6.20 9.42 36.40
CA ASN A 320 5.01 10.28 36.50
C ASN A 320 4.16 10.00 37.76
N LEU A 321 4.65 9.19 38.70
CA LEU A 321 3.92 8.81 39.91
C LEU A 321 4.17 9.79 41.08
N VAL A 322 3.12 10.03 41.86
CA VAL A 322 3.23 10.77 43.13
C VAL A 322 3.88 9.90 44.22
N PRO A 323 4.61 10.49 45.20
CA PRO A 323 5.32 9.75 46.25
C PRO A 323 4.47 8.75 47.03
N GLU A 324 3.17 9.04 47.22
CA GLU A 324 2.23 8.17 47.92
C GLU A 324 1.97 6.86 47.18
N LEU A 325 1.98 6.89 45.84
CA LEU A 325 1.85 5.67 45.01
C LEU A 325 3.15 4.86 45.00
N LEU A 326 4.30 5.53 45.02
CA LEU A 326 5.61 4.89 45.11
C LEU A 326 5.78 4.12 46.44
N ALA A 327 5.24 4.65 47.54
CA ALA A 327 5.30 3.99 48.86
C ALA A 327 4.54 2.65 48.92
N HIS A 328 3.63 2.38 47.98
CA HIS A 328 2.86 1.13 47.89
C HIS A 328 3.52 0.07 46.99
N LEU A 329 4.62 0.41 46.31
CA LEU A 329 5.41 -0.53 45.50
C LEU A 329 6.52 -1.12 46.37
N ALA A 330 6.38 -2.40 46.75
CA ALA A 330 7.52 -3.14 47.30
C ALA A 330 8.44 -3.58 46.15
N GLU A 331 9.74 -3.26 46.25
CA GLU A 331 10.85 -3.86 45.47
C GLU A 331 10.68 -3.95 43.94
N ASP A 332 10.37 -2.84 43.27
CA ASP A 332 10.33 -2.75 41.80
C ASP A 332 9.29 -3.64 41.09
N GLN A 333 8.27 -4.15 41.79
CA GLN A 333 7.35 -5.15 41.23
C GLN A 333 5.87 -4.80 41.44
N GLY A 334 5.34 -3.96 40.55
CA GLY A 334 3.92 -3.61 40.52
C GLY A 334 3.54 -2.71 39.36
N LEU A 335 2.35 -2.93 38.80
CA LEU A 335 1.73 -2.10 37.77
C LEU A 335 0.79 -1.11 38.42
N ILE A 336 0.87 0.16 38.00
CA ILE A 336 -0.07 1.19 38.44
C ILE A 336 -0.99 1.55 37.30
N VAL A 337 -2.29 1.40 37.53
CA VAL A 337 -3.32 1.74 36.55
C VAL A 337 -4.27 2.77 37.13
N ARG A 338 -4.44 3.88 36.40
CA ARG A 338 -5.47 4.86 36.67
C ARG A 338 -6.74 4.46 35.90
N ALA A 339 -7.78 4.03 36.60
CA ALA A 339 -9.01 3.53 36.00
C ALA A 339 -10.22 4.44 36.26
N CYS A 340 -11.12 4.56 35.28
CA CYS A 340 -12.40 5.23 35.44
C CYS A 340 -13.47 4.19 35.83
N THR A 341 -14.14 4.42 36.97
CA THR A 341 -15.17 3.49 37.47
C THR A 341 -16.40 3.47 36.55
N ALA A 342 -16.82 2.28 36.11
CA ALA A 342 -18.07 2.10 35.38
C ALA A 342 -19.23 1.64 36.29
N SER A 343 -18.90 1.14 37.48
CA SER A 343 -19.84 0.55 38.46
C SER A 343 -19.26 0.66 39.89
N VAL A 344 -20.07 0.35 40.91
CA VAL A 344 -19.62 0.35 42.32
C VAL A 344 -18.86 -0.95 42.63
N PRO A 345 -17.55 -0.91 42.95
CA PRO A 345 -16.76 -2.11 43.21
C PRO A 345 -17.12 -2.77 44.55
N ARG A 346 -17.01 -4.11 44.65
CA ARG A 346 -16.94 -4.85 45.92
C ARG A 346 -15.47 -4.95 46.33
N ILE A 347 -15.17 -4.96 47.63
CA ILE A 347 -13.82 -4.83 48.24
C ILE A 347 -12.89 -6.04 47.92
N ASN A 348 -13.35 -7.04 47.16
CA ASN A 348 -12.49 -8.12 46.72
C ASN A 348 -11.73 -7.74 45.47
N ASN A 349 -10.42 -7.71 45.64
CA ASN A 349 -9.44 -7.06 44.78
C ASN A 349 -8.91 -7.94 43.66
N VAL A 350 -9.74 -8.81 43.07
CA VAL A 350 -9.29 -9.71 41.99
C VAL A 350 -9.61 -9.12 40.64
N VAL A 351 -8.56 -8.87 39.85
CA VAL A 351 -8.64 -8.26 38.53
C VAL A 351 -7.88 -9.04 37.48
N SER A 352 -8.24 -8.84 36.22
CA SER A 352 -7.41 -9.21 35.07
C SER A 352 -7.21 -8.01 34.16
N ILE A 353 -6.05 -7.94 33.52
CA ILE A 353 -5.70 -6.86 32.60
C ILE A 353 -6.01 -7.34 31.18
N VAL A 354 -6.72 -6.51 30.42
CA VAL A 354 -7.11 -6.81 29.04
C VAL A 354 -6.48 -5.77 28.14
N PHE A 355 -5.58 -6.23 27.29
CA PHE A 355 -4.93 -5.42 26.27
C PHE A 355 -5.68 -5.52 24.94
N ASP A 356 -5.67 -4.44 24.17
CA ASP A 356 -5.98 -4.52 22.75
C ASP A 356 -4.70 -4.85 21.99
N ALA A 357 -4.60 -6.10 21.53
CA ALA A 357 -3.45 -6.54 20.74
C ALA A 357 -3.52 -6.07 19.28
N GLY A 358 -4.58 -5.38 18.85
CA GLY A 358 -4.72 -4.84 17.49
C GLY A 358 -5.32 -5.81 16.47
N MET A 359 -5.94 -6.92 16.90
CA MET A 359 -6.50 -7.90 15.95
C MET A 359 -7.65 -7.34 15.09
N ALA A 360 -8.39 -6.33 15.57
CA ALA A 360 -9.39 -5.64 14.75
C ALA A 360 -8.74 -4.92 13.55
N GLU A 361 -7.57 -4.32 13.76
CA GLU A 361 -6.79 -3.68 12.69
C GLU A 361 -6.20 -4.71 11.72
N VAL A 362 -5.77 -5.87 12.21
CA VAL A 362 -5.35 -7.00 11.38
C VAL A 362 -6.51 -7.51 10.51
N GLU A 363 -7.70 -7.69 11.11
CA GLU A 363 -8.89 -8.12 10.38
C GLU A 363 -9.26 -7.13 9.27
N ARG A 364 -9.22 -5.84 9.57
CA ARG A 364 -9.41 -4.77 8.58
C ARG A 364 -8.39 -4.87 7.44
N LYS A 365 -7.09 -4.97 7.75
CA LYS A 365 -6.01 -5.11 6.77
C LYS A 365 -6.18 -6.34 5.87
N VAL A 366 -6.50 -7.50 6.44
CA VAL A 366 -6.76 -8.74 5.69
C VAL A 366 -7.98 -8.60 4.80
N ASN A 367 -9.05 -7.95 5.27
CA ASN A 367 -10.23 -7.69 4.46
C ASN A 367 -9.90 -6.78 3.27
N ASN A 368 -9.09 -5.74 3.47
CA ASN A 368 -8.66 -4.86 2.38
C ASN A 368 -7.77 -5.57 1.36
N MET A 369 -6.85 -6.42 1.78
CA MET A 369 -5.98 -7.14 0.84
C MET A 369 -6.78 -7.93 -0.20
N ARG A 370 -8.02 -8.34 0.10
CA ARG A 370 -8.93 -9.01 -0.84
C ARG A 370 -9.29 -8.18 -2.07
N ILE A 371 -9.10 -6.86 -2.05
CA ILE A 371 -9.23 -6.06 -3.27
C ILE A 371 -8.24 -6.47 -4.36
N PHE A 372 -7.17 -7.17 -3.97
CA PHE A 372 -6.20 -7.74 -4.88
C PHE A 372 -6.61 -9.14 -5.39
N ALA A 373 -7.76 -9.70 -5.02
CA ALA A 373 -8.23 -10.93 -5.66
C ALA A 373 -8.45 -10.71 -7.18
N PRO A 374 -8.17 -11.69 -8.06
CA PRO A 374 -8.23 -11.51 -9.52
C PRO A 374 -9.58 -11.00 -10.03
N ASN A 375 -10.66 -11.40 -9.38
CA ASN A 375 -12.03 -11.06 -9.75
C ASN A 375 -12.58 -9.86 -8.97
N HIS A 376 -11.76 -9.22 -8.12
CA HIS A 376 -12.25 -8.11 -7.33
C HIS A 376 -12.53 -6.91 -8.25
N PRO A 377 -13.70 -6.27 -8.12
CA PRO A 377 -14.01 -5.10 -8.90
C PRO A 377 -13.03 -3.95 -8.62
N ARG A 378 -12.69 -3.17 -9.66
CA ARG A 378 -11.76 -2.03 -9.52
C ARG A 378 -12.31 -1.01 -8.52
N THR A 379 -11.41 -0.34 -7.80
CA THR A 379 -11.77 0.84 -6.99
C THR A 379 -12.07 2.03 -7.93
N ASN A 380 -12.64 3.12 -7.40
CA ASN A 380 -12.84 4.44 -8.06
C ASN A 380 -13.37 4.52 -9.52
N ARG A 381 -14.17 3.53 -9.97
CA ARG A 381 -14.64 3.40 -11.36
C ARG A 381 -15.41 4.63 -11.86
N GLN A 382 -16.22 5.23 -11.01
CA GLN A 382 -17.01 6.42 -11.35
C GLN A 382 -16.12 7.65 -11.52
N ALA A 383 -15.09 7.82 -10.67
CA ALA A 383 -14.15 8.94 -10.77
C ALA A 383 -13.36 8.93 -12.10
N TRP A 384 -13.10 7.73 -12.64
CA TRP A 384 -12.46 7.50 -13.93
C TRP A 384 -13.42 7.43 -15.13
N GLY A 385 -14.71 7.70 -14.92
CA GLY A 385 -15.70 7.78 -16.01
C GLY A 385 -16.04 6.43 -16.64
N MET A 386 -15.79 5.31 -15.94
CA MET A 386 -16.24 3.99 -16.42
C MET A 386 -17.77 3.96 -16.45
N ALA A 387 -18.34 3.34 -17.49
CA ALA A 387 -19.78 3.18 -17.59
C ALA A 387 -20.27 2.11 -16.60
N LEU A 388 -21.29 2.46 -15.80
CA LEU A 388 -21.80 1.63 -14.72
C LEU A 388 -23.28 1.30 -14.92
N ASP A 389 -23.71 0.14 -14.42
CA ASP A 389 -25.13 -0.18 -14.23
C ASP A 389 -25.72 0.55 -13.01
N ASN A 390 -27.02 0.35 -12.77
CA ASN A 390 -27.73 0.93 -11.62
C ASN A 390 -27.22 0.43 -10.25
N ALA A 391 -26.49 -0.69 -10.23
CA ALA A 391 -25.87 -1.25 -9.04
C ALA A 391 -24.41 -0.80 -8.86
N GLY A 392 -23.87 0.03 -9.76
CA GLY A 392 -22.49 0.51 -9.73
C GLY A 392 -21.46 -0.49 -10.27
N ASN A 393 -21.89 -1.55 -10.95
CA ASN A 393 -21.00 -2.48 -11.62
C ASN A 393 -20.60 -1.98 -13.00
N VAL A 394 -19.38 -2.31 -13.45
CA VAL A 394 -18.95 -1.93 -14.79
C VAL A 394 -19.78 -2.67 -15.82
N LEU A 395 -20.31 -1.93 -16.79
CA LEU A 395 -21.05 -2.53 -17.90
C LEU A 395 -20.16 -3.47 -18.73
N ASP A 396 -20.78 -4.50 -19.30
CA ASP A 396 -20.10 -5.45 -20.15
C ASP A 396 -19.49 -4.75 -21.39
N PRO A 397 -18.24 -5.05 -21.79
CA PRO A 397 -17.59 -4.40 -22.93
C PRO A 397 -18.40 -4.42 -24.23
N PHE A 398 -19.23 -5.44 -24.47
CA PHE A 398 -20.08 -5.54 -25.66
C PHE A 398 -21.25 -4.56 -25.66
N SER A 399 -21.58 -3.96 -24.52
CA SER A 399 -22.64 -2.96 -24.36
C SER A 399 -22.13 -1.51 -24.38
N LEU A 400 -20.81 -1.31 -24.47
CA LEU A 400 -20.16 0.00 -24.40
C LEU A 400 -20.07 0.67 -25.77
N SER A 401 -20.10 2.01 -25.80
CA SER A 401 -19.72 2.79 -26.98
C SER A 401 -18.22 2.63 -27.29
N ALA A 402 -17.79 2.95 -28.52
CA ALA A 402 -16.38 2.82 -28.91
C ALA A 402 -15.41 3.56 -27.97
N ASP A 403 -15.77 4.77 -27.53
CA ASP A 403 -14.95 5.55 -26.58
C ASP A 403 -14.92 4.92 -25.19
N GLN A 404 -16.05 4.38 -24.73
CA GLN A 404 -16.15 3.67 -23.46
C GLN A 404 -15.35 2.37 -23.47
N VAL A 405 -15.34 1.63 -24.58
CA VAL A 405 -14.49 0.44 -24.78
C VAL A 405 -13.01 0.82 -24.67
N LYS A 406 -12.59 1.90 -25.33
CA LYS A 406 -11.20 2.39 -25.27
C LYS A 406 -10.79 2.75 -23.84
N LEU A 407 -11.65 3.45 -23.11
CA LEU A 407 -11.43 3.80 -21.70
C LEU A 407 -11.38 2.54 -20.81
N TYR A 408 -12.30 1.60 -21.02
CA TYR A 408 -12.37 0.34 -20.28
C TYR A 408 -11.03 -0.44 -20.37
N PHE A 409 -10.49 -0.60 -21.58
CA PHE A 409 -9.22 -1.28 -21.79
C PHE A 409 -8.03 -0.49 -21.27
N LYS A 410 -8.03 0.85 -21.39
CA LYS A 410 -6.97 1.69 -20.79
C LYS A 410 -6.88 1.46 -19.28
N VAL A 411 -8.00 1.49 -18.58
CA VAL A 411 -8.05 1.24 -17.13
C VAL A 411 -7.66 -0.22 -16.82
N LEU A 412 -8.07 -1.19 -17.65
CA LEU A 412 -7.71 -2.61 -17.47
C LEU A 412 -6.19 -2.79 -17.52
N THR A 413 -5.53 -2.27 -18.55
CA THR A 413 -4.09 -2.36 -18.72
C THR A 413 -3.35 -1.69 -17.57
N GLN A 414 -3.83 -0.56 -17.07
CA GLN A 414 -3.27 0.11 -15.89
C GLN A 414 -3.38 -0.76 -14.62
N THR A 415 -4.56 -1.33 -14.35
CA THR A 415 -4.76 -2.24 -13.22
C THR A 415 -3.83 -3.45 -13.33
N MET A 416 -3.71 -4.05 -14.50
CA MET A 416 -2.81 -5.18 -14.72
C MET A 416 -1.33 -4.81 -14.50
N ALA A 417 -0.91 -3.62 -14.96
CA ALA A 417 0.43 -3.11 -14.71
C ALA A 417 0.69 -2.93 -13.20
N HIS A 418 -0.25 -2.34 -12.45
CA HIS A 418 -0.12 -2.18 -11.00
C HIS A 418 -0.09 -3.53 -10.26
N ARG A 419 -0.88 -4.51 -10.70
CA ARG A 419 -0.80 -5.88 -10.16
C ARG A 419 0.55 -6.54 -10.44
N ALA A 420 1.12 -6.31 -11.62
CA ALA A 420 2.45 -6.80 -11.96
C ALA A 420 3.55 -6.16 -11.10
N VAL A 421 3.40 -4.88 -10.72
CA VAL A 421 4.29 -4.23 -9.72
C VAL A 421 4.22 -4.96 -8.38
N LEU A 422 3.01 -5.19 -7.87
CA LEU A 422 2.82 -5.83 -6.57
C LEU A 422 3.29 -7.29 -6.55
N ARG A 423 3.08 -8.02 -7.66
CA ARG A 423 3.63 -9.38 -7.84
C ARG A 423 5.15 -9.41 -8.01
N GLY A 424 5.80 -8.33 -8.46
CA GLY A 424 7.26 -8.25 -8.63
C GLY A 424 7.88 -9.15 -9.72
N ALA A 425 7.06 -9.94 -10.43
CA ALA A 425 7.50 -10.86 -11.48
C ALA A 425 7.89 -10.15 -12.80
N GLY A 426 7.56 -8.87 -12.98
CA GLY A 426 7.82 -8.11 -14.22
C GLY A 426 6.58 -7.94 -15.09
N PHE A 427 6.73 -7.35 -16.29
CA PHE A 427 5.60 -6.82 -17.06
C PHE A 427 5.27 -7.58 -18.35
N TYR A 428 5.82 -8.79 -18.53
CA TYR A 428 5.63 -9.54 -19.77
C TYR A 428 4.16 -9.87 -20.04
N GLU A 429 3.44 -10.38 -19.03
CA GLU A 429 2.01 -10.72 -19.15
C GLU A 429 1.18 -9.50 -19.58
N VAL A 430 1.47 -8.32 -19.02
CA VAL A 430 0.76 -7.07 -19.34
C VAL A 430 1.04 -6.60 -20.77
N LEU A 431 2.30 -6.72 -21.22
CA LEU A 431 2.76 -6.18 -22.50
C LEU A 431 2.59 -7.15 -23.68
N SER A 432 2.32 -8.43 -23.42
CA SER A 432 2.10 -9.45 -24.45
C SER A 432 0.64 -9.55 -24.91
N GLN A 433 -0.31 -8.85 -24.27
CA GLN A 433 -1.71 -8.90 -24.63
C GLN A 433 -2.01 -8.21 -25.97
N LYS A 434 -2.63 -8.97 -26.89
CA LYS A 434 -2.98 -8.55 -28.26
C LYS A 434 -3.94 -7.36 -28.35
N TRP A 435 -4.72 -7.08 -27.29
CA TRP A 435 -5.81 -6.11 -27.30
C TRP A 435 -5.33 -4.68 -27.01
N THR A 436 -4.04 -4.51 -26.70
CA THR A 436 -3.49 -3.21 -26.33
C THR A 436 -3.48 -2.21 -27.49
N GLY A 437 -3.56 -2.65 -28.77
CA GLY A 437 -3.54 -1.77 -29.96
C GLY A 437 -2.29 -0.85 -30.06
N LEU A 438 -1.46 -0.90 -29.03
CA LEU A 438 -0.19 -0.25 -28.87
C LEU A 438 0.80 -1.15 -29.58
N SER A 439 1.60 -0.56 -30.47
CA SER A 439 2.93 -1.12 -30.70
C SER A 439 3.53 -1.51 -29.34
N ILE A 440 4.00 -2.74 -29.24
CA ILE A 440 4.84 -3.24 -28.14
C ILE A 440 5.55 -2.09 -27.40
N GLY A 441 5.26 -1.93 -26.11
CA GLY A 441 6.31 -1.55 -25.17
C GLY A 441 6.32 -0.14 -24.57
N ALA A 442 5.22 0.42 -24.10
CA ALA A 442 5.30 1.47 -23.08
C ALA A 442 4.43 1.09 -21.88
N LEU A 443 5.02 1.09 -20.67
CA LEU A 443 4.25 1.03 -19.44
C LEU A 443 3.36 2.29 -19.36
N PRO A 444 2.19 2.22 -18.70
CA PRO A 444 1.38 3.41 -18.49
C PRO A 444 2.24 4.53 -17.89
N SER A 445 2.16 5.73 -18.41
CA SER A 445 2.91 6.85 -17.85
C SER A 445 2.04 8.10 -17.78
N MET A 446 2.26 8.88 -16.72
CA MET A 446 1.67 10.20 -16.55
C MET A 446 2.75 11.28 -16.59
N CYS A 447 2.41 12.36 -17.28
CA CYS A 447 3.15 13.61 -17.33
C CYS A 447 2.30 14.67 -16.63
N TYR A 448 2.83 15.28 -15.57
CA TYR A 448 2.11 16.33 -14.84
C TYR A 448 2.22 17.71 -15.54
N ARG A 449 2.95 17.80 -16.67
CA ARG A 449 3.10 19.03 -17.48
C ARG A 449 2.01 19.21 -18.53
N LEU A 450 1.09 18.25 -18.69
CA LEU A 450 -0.03 18.40 -19.63
C LEU A 450 -1.07 19.44 -19.18
N TYR A 451 -0.80 20.15 -18.08
CA TYR A 451 -1.50 21.38 -17.74
C TYR A 451 -0.91 22.56 -18.53
N ASP A 452 -1.76 23.23 -19.31
CA ASP A 452 -1.36 24.29 -20.25
C ASP A 452 -0.78 25.55 -19.57
N ASP A 453 -0.87 25.64 -18.24
CA ASP A 453 -0.38 26.76 -17.46
C ASP A 453 1.07 26.57 -16.98
N HIS A 454 2.00 27.03 -17.81
CA HIS A 454 3.43 26.99 -17.50
C HIS A 454 3.81 27.83 -16.27
N TYR A 455 3.09 28.91 -15.98
CA TYR A 455 3.41 29.78 -14.86
C TYR A 455 2.99 29.15 -13.53
N LEU A 456 1.81 28.53 -13.47
CA LEU A 456 1.39 27.77 -12.28
C LEU A 456 2.39 26.65 -11.95
N MET A 457 2.83 25.91 -12.97
CA MET A 457 3.84 24.87 -12.78
C MET A 457 5.18 25.44 -12.31
N GLN A 458 5.56 26.63 -12.78
CA GLN A 458 6.73 27.34 -12.26
C GLN A 458 6.56 27.67 -10.77
N CYS A 459 5.43 28.26 -10.37
CA CYS A 459 5.14 28.55 -8.96
C CYS A 459 5.22 27.29 -8.09
N ILE A 460 4.64 26.16 -8.53
CA ILE A 460 4.73 24.87 -7.82
C ILE A 460 6.18 24.42 -7.65
N THR A 461 6.99 24.51 -8.71
CA THR A 461 8.38 24.06 -8.67
C THR A 461 9.28 24.93 -7.81
N GLU A 462 9.02 26.24 -7.76
CA GLU A 462 9.74 27.19 -6.89
C GLU A 462 9.37 26.99 -5.42
N GLU A 463 8.10 26.76 -5.12
CA GLU A 463 7.62 26.52 -3.76
C GLU A 463 8.03 25.16 -3.19
N ALA A 464 8.47 24.21 -4.02
CA ALA A 464 9.06 22.96 -3.53
C ALA A 464 10.30 23.19 -2.65
N GLY A 465 10.97 24.34 -2.79
CA GLY A 465 12.18 24.68 -2.01
C GLY A 465 13.36 23.74 -2.25
N TYR A 466 13.31 22.97 -3.34
CA TYR A 466 14.31 21.97 -3.67
C TYR A 466 15.47 22.61 -4.43
N HIS A 467 16.71 22.32 -4.01
CA HIS A 467 17.90 22.96 -4.58
C HIS A 467 18.12 22.65 -6.07
N ASP A 468 17.58 21.53 -6.59
CA ASP A 468 17.68 21.14 -7.99
C ASP A 468 16.30 21.15 -8.67
N ILE A 469 15.81 22.36 -8.91
CA ILE A 469 14.50 22.62 -9.55
C ILE A 469 14.40 21.94 -10.92
N ASN A 470 15.49 21.84 -11.68
CA ASN A 470 15.49 21.22 -13.00
C ASN A 470 15.26 19.72 -12.91
N ARG A 471 15.97 19.03 -12.00
CA ARG A 471 15.72 17.62 -11.73
C ARG A 471 14.31 17.38 -11.24
N PHE A 472 13.75 18.26 -10.40
CA PHE A 472 12.37 18.12 -9.96
C PHE A 472 11.37 18.35 -11.11
N ARG A 473 11.62 19.32 -11.99
CA ARG A 473 10.81 19.55 -13.20
C ARG A 473 10.81 18.32 -14.08
N GLU A 474 11.98 17.80 -14.44
CA GLU A 474 12.14 16.55 -15.18
C GLU A 474 11.44 15.40 -14.47
N TYR A 475 11.50 15.39 -13.14
CA TYR A 475 10.85 14.39 -12.34
C TYR A 475 9.31 14.43 -12.49
N LEU A 476 8.71 15.59 -12.71
CA LEU A 476 7.26 15.71 -12.95
C LEU A 476 6.87 15.39 -14.41
N LEU A 477 7.83 15.25 -15.35
CA LEU A 477 7.55 15.07 -16.79
C LEU A 477 7.15 13.65 -17.19
N GLY A 478 7.57 12.62 -16.47
CA GLY A 478 7.32 11.24 -16.92
C GLY A 478 7.49 10.24 -15.81
N ARG A 479 6.37 9.73 -15.29
CA ARG A 479 6.35 8.67 -14.28
C ARG A 479 5.83 7.40 -14.92
N GLU A 480 6.70 6.42 -15.14
CA GLU A 480 6.25 5.09 -15.52
C GLU A 480 5.37 4.51 -14.41
N LEU A 481 4.43 3.66 -14.82
CA LEU A 481 3.40 3.05 -13.98
C LEU A 481 2.47 4.05 -13.28
N ASN A 482 2.59 5.35 -13.59
CA ASN A 482 1.92 6.43 -12.87
C ASN A 482 2.30 6.50 -11.38
N ILE A 483 3.50 6.03 -11.01
CA ILE A 483 3.98 6.01 -9.62
C ILE A 483 5.15 6.98 -9.48
N GLY A 484 5.07 7.83 -8.46
CA GLY A 484 6.18 8.69 -8.03
C GLY A 484 6.66 8.27 -6.65
N ILE A 485 7.98 8.23 -6.45
CA ILE A 485 8.61 7.96 -5.17
C ILE A 485 9.66 9.04 -4.92
N SER A 486 9.52 9.73 -3.79
CA SER A 486 10.51 10.66 -3.26
C SER A 486 11.12 10.03 -2.01
N ILE A 487 12.43 9.81 -2.01
CA ILE A 487 13.16 9.21 -0.90
C ILE A 487 14.21 10.21 -0.43
N GLY A 488 14.33 10.37 0.88
CA GLY A 488 15.36 11.19 1.50
C GLY A 488 15.47 10.89 2.99
N PRO A 489 16.61 11.23 3.62
CA PRO A 489 16.77 11.07 5.05
C PRO A 489 15.85 12.03 5.83
N PRO A 490 15.58 11.77 7.13
CA PRO A 490 14.82 12.67 7.97
C PRO A 490 15.35 14.11 7.90
N GLY A 491 14.45 15.09 7.85
CA GLY A 491 14.81 16.52 7.79
C GLY A 491 15.26 17.03 6.41
N SER A 492 15.36 16.19 5.37
CA SER A 492 15.80 16.61 4.02
C SER A 492 14.76 17.39 3.21
N GLY A 493 13.57 17.63 3.77
CA GLY A 493 12.48 18.33 3.08
C GLY A 493 11.64 17.43 2.15
N THR A 494 11.73 16.10 2.28
CA THR A 494 10.93 15.13 1.50
C THR A 494 9.43 15.40 1.54
N THR A 495 8.88 15.70 2.72
CA THR A 495 7.46 16.08 2.89
C THR A 495 7.11 17.34 2.09
N SER A 496 8.01 18.33 2.02
CA SER A 496 7.79 19.55 1.21
C SER A 496 7.82 19.24 -0.28
N LEU A 497 8.76 18.41 -0.73
CA LEU A 497 8.83 17.93 -2.10
C LEU A 497 7.59 17.12 -2.47
N GLY A 498 7.13 16.26 -1.56
CA GLY A 498 5.91 15.46 -1.69
C GLY A 498 4.66 16.33 -1.81
N ALA A 499 4.54 17.39 -1.01
CA ALA A 499 3.44 18.34 -1.08
C ALA A 499 3.40 19.09 -2.43
N ALA A 500 4.56 19.53 -2.93
CA ALA A 500 4.66 20.16 -4.25
C ALA A 500 4.28 19.19 -5.38
N ALA A 501 4.74 17.93 -5.30
CA ALA A 501 4.35 16.89 -6.26
C ALA A 501 2.84 16.58 -6.18
N ALA A 502 2.25 16.56 -4.97
CA ALA A 502 0.82 16.40 -4.77
C ALA A 502 0.02 17.54 -5.41
N LEU A 503 0.50 18.78 -5.32
CA LEU A 503 -0.11 19.94 -5.99
C LEU A 503 -0.03 19.84 -7.52
N ALA A 504 1.13 19.45 -8.08
CA ALA A 504 1.24 19.17 -9.51
C ALA A 504 0.27 18.04 -9.96
N MET A 505 0.15 16.99 -9.15
CA MET A 505 -0.75 15.87 -9.40
C MET A 505 -2.23 16.29 -9.34
N GLN A 506 -2.59 17.13 -8.36
CA GLN A 506 -3.93 17.66 -8.17
C GLN A 506 -4.34 18.58 -9.34
N VAL A 507 -3.42 19.41 -9.83
CA VAL A 507 -3.64 20.24 -11.03
C VAL A 507 -3.96 19.37 -12.26
N GLN A 508 -3.25 18.25 -12.42
CA GLN A 508 -3.44 17.35 -13.55
C GLN A 508 -4.67 16.43 -13.43
N LEU A 509 -4.98 15.94 -12.23
CA LEU A 509 -5.98 14.88 -12.03
C LEU A 509 -7.28 15.37 -11.41
N GLY A 510 -7.26 16.43 -10.61
CA GLY A 510 -8.37 16.83 -9.77
C GLY A 510 -8.16 16.35 -8.33
N GLN A 511 -9.15 15.70 -7.73
CA GLN A 511 -9.17 15.40 -6.30
C GLN A 511 -8.24 14.25 -5.91
N ILE A 512 -7.45 14.46 -4.85
CA ILE A 512 -6.39 13.56 -4.41
C ILE A 512 -6.66 13.08 -2.98
N LEU A 513 -6.59 11.78 -2.77
CA LEU A 513 -6.56 11.17 -1.44
C LEU A 513 -5.14 11.27 -0.88
N CYS A 514 -5.01 11.71 0.36
CA CYS A 514 -3.74 11.82 1.06
C CYS A 514 -3.75 10.95 2.31
N SER A 515 -2.64 10.29 2.62
CA SER A 515 -2.52 9.43 3.81
C SER A 515 -1.09 9.39 4.35
N GLY A 516 -0.91 8.67 5.46
CA GLY A 516 0.36 8.51 6.17
C GLY A 516 0.27 7.49 7.32
N PRO A 517 1.38 7.21 8.00
CA PRO A 517 1.47 6.13 8.99
C PRO A 517 0.78 6.43 10.33
N SER A 518 0.61 7.70 10.70
CA SER A 518 -0.02 8.11 11.96
C SER A 518 -0.86 9.37 11.78
N HIS A 519 -1.69 9.71 12.78
CA HIS A 519 -2.46 10.94 12.75
C HIS A 519 -1.55 12.18 12.70
N GLU A 520 -0.46 12.18 13.44
CA GLU A 520 0.53 13.28 13.52
C GLU A 520 1.22 13.50 12.18
N ALA A 521 1.67 12.43 11.51
CA ALA A 521 2.30 12.54 10.19
C ALA A 521 1.33 13.14 9.16
N ILE A 522 0.06 12.73 9.19
CA ILE A 522 -0.97 13.25 8.28
C ILE A 522 -1.30 14.72 8.60
N ASP A 523 -1.31 15.10 9.89
CA ASP A 523 -1.55 16.48 10.31
C ASP A 523 -0.43 17.40 9.80
N ILE A 524 0.83 16.99 9.97
CA ILE A 524 2.01 17.69 9.44
C ILE A 524 1.94 17.81 7.92
N PHE A 525 1.58 16.73 7.22
CA PHE A 525 1.47 16.75 5.76
C PHE A 525 0.35 17.66 5.28
N ALA A 526 -0.83 17.61 5.91
CA ALA A 526 -1.98 18.44 5.58
C ALA A 526 -1.69 19.94 5.78
N ASP A 527 -1.07 20.29 6.90
CA ASP A 527 -0.64 21.67 7.18
C ASP A 527 0.38 22.16 6.14
N ARG A 528 1.42 21.35 5.86
CA ARG A 528 2.42 21.69 4.84
C ARG A 528 1.79 21.89 3.47
N LEU A 529 0.83 21.05 3.10
CA LEU A 529 0.12 21.11 1.83
C LEU A 529 -0.75 22.38 1.73
N ASP A 530 -1.48 22.73 2.79
CA ASP A 530 -2.31 23.94 2.84
C ASP A 530 -1.46 25.21 2.74
N GLN A 531 -0.37 25.30 3.53
CA GLN A 531 0.56 26.42 3.48
C GLN A 531 1.15 26.62 2.07
N ARG A 532 1.61 25.54 1.44
CA ARG A 532 2.17 25.57 0.08
C ARG A 532 1.12 25.96 -0.95
N ALA A 533 -0.08 25.40 -0.86
CA ALA A 533 -1.17 25.74 -1.76
C ALA A 533 -1.50 27.24 -1.72
N ARG A 534 -1.56 27.84 -0.52
CA ARG A 534 -1.76 29.29 -0.35
C ARG A 534 -0.60 30.10 -0.90
N ALA A 535 0.64 29.70 -0.64
CA ALA A 535 1.82 30.40 -1.15
C ALA A 535 1.88 30.38 -2.69
N ILE A 536 1.54 29.25 -3.32
CA ILE A 536 1.48 29.10 -4.78
C ILE A 536 0.39 30.00 -5.36
N ALA A 537 -0.81 29.98 -4.79
CA ALA A 537 -1.91 30.84 -5.25
C ALA A 537 -1.57 32.33 -5.11
N ALA A 538 -1.03 32.74 -3.95
CA ALA A 538 -0.60 34.12 -3.72
C ALA A 538 0.46 34.56 -4.74
N ARG A 539 1.49 33.73 -4.97
CA ARG A 539 2.54 33.98 -5.99
C ARG A 539 1.94 34.06 -7.39
N TYR A 540 1.04 33.14 -7.73
CA TYR A 540 0.41 33.09 -9.04
C TYR A 540 -0.43 34.34 -9.30
N ASN A 541 -1.21 34.78 -8.31
CA ASN A 541 -2.11 35.91 -8.43
C ASN A 541 -1.37 37.26 -8.49
N THR A 542 -0.08 37.33 -8.15
CA THR A 542 0.70 38.58 -8.30
C THR A 542 0.83 39.07 -9.74
N VAL A 543 0.74 38.17 -10.74
CA VAL A 543 0.84 38.53 -12.16
C VAL A 543 -0.51 38.55 -12.86
N MET A 544 -1.59 38.22 -12.15
CA MET A 544 -2.94 38.22 -12.69
C MET A 544 -3.64 39.55 -12.39
N PRO A 545 -4.45 40.08 -13.32
CA PRO A 545 -5.33 41.20 -13.03
C PRO A 545 -6.28 40.86 -11.87
N ALA A 546 -6.54 41.83 -10.99
CA ALA A 546 -7.49 41.65 -9.89
C ALA A 546 -8.88 41.25 -10.44
N GLY A 547 -9.41 40.13 -9.95
CA GLY A 547 -10.72 39.61 -10.37
C GLY A 547 -10.72 38.87 -11.71
N ASP A 548 -9.56 38.52 -12.29
CA ASP A 548 -9.50 37.65 -13.47
C ASP A 548 -10.09 36.26 -13.15
N GLU A 549 -10.96 35.75 -14.03
CA GLU A 549 -11.53 34.40 -13.93
C GLU A 549 -10.46 33.30 -13.91
N LYS A 550 -9.24 33.61 -14.37
CA LYS A 550 -8.07 32.72 -14.36
C LYS A 550 -7.23 32.80 -13.08
N SER A 551 -7.61 33.62 -12.10
CA SER A 551 -6.90 33.69 -10.82
C SER A 551 -6.83 32.31 -10.16
N CYS A 552 -5.69 31.99 -9.55
CA CYS A 552 -5.50 30.73 -8.87
C CYS A 552 -6.19 30.78 -7.50
N HIS A 553 -7.17 29.90 -7.31
CA HIS A 553 -7.84 29.75 -6.03
C HIS A 553 -7.03 28.89 -5.06
N HIS A 554 -7.21 29.14 -3.76
CA HIS A 554 -6.70 28.29 -2.70
C HIS A 554 -7.26 26.86 -2.85
N ARG A 555 -6.35 25.88 -2.98
CA ARG A 555 -6.73 24.46 -3.01
C ARG A 555 -7.18 24.05 -1.61
N MET A 556 -8.36 23.42 -1.54
CA MET A 556 -8.95 23.06 -0.26
C MET A 556 -8.35 21.74 0.24
N VAL A 557 -7.60 21.82 1.33
CA VAL A 557 -7.12 20.65 2.08
C VAL A 557 -8.09 20.35 3.22
N VAL A 558 -8.54 19.10 3.34
CA VAL A 558 -9.45 18.66 4.40
C VAL A 558 -8.83 17.49 5.15
N ARG A 559 -8.45 17.72 6.41
CA ARG A 559 -8.08 16.67 7.35
C ARG A 559 -9.32 16.06 8.02
N MET A 560 -9.45 14.74 7.89
CA MET A 560 -10.59 13.95 8.38
C MET A 560 -10.21 13.09 9.58
N TYR A 561 -10.99 13.15 10.65
CA TYR A 561 -10.88 12.23 11.79
C TYR A 561 -12.13 11.37 11.92
N LYS A 562 -12.15 10.48 12.91
CA LYS A 562 -13.31 9.63 13.19
C LYS A 562 -14.57 10.48 13.39
N PRO A 563 -15.75 10.04 12.92
CA PRO A 563 -16.96 10.85 12.93
C PRO A 563 -17.35 11.46 14.29
N GLY A 564 -17.11 10.70 15.37
CA GLY A 564 -17.38 11.12 16.76
C GLY A 564 -16.45 12.23 17.23
N ASP A 565 -15.14 12.09 17.00
CA ASP A 565 -14.13 13.08 17.40
C ASP A 565 -14.39 14.43 16.73
N GLU A 566 -14.73 14.40 15.46
CA GLU A 566 -15.03 15.62 14.72
C GLU A 566 -16.36 16.28 15.12
N LEU A 567 -17.37 15.50 15.55
CA LEU A 567 -18.60 16.10 16.11
C LEU A 567 -18.30 16.81 17.43
N ASN A 568 -17.51 16.15 18.28
CA ASN A 568 -17.04 16.73 19.53
C ASN A 568 -16.20 17.99 19.28
N ALA A 569 -15.33 17.96 18.26
CA ALA A 569 -14.52 19.10 17.86
C ALA A 569 -15.38 20.30 17.42
N VAL A 570 -16.43 20.10 16.60
CA VAL A 570 -17.37 21.18 16.24
C VAL A 570 -18.05 21.73 17.48
N ALA A 571 -18.58 20.87 18.35
CA ALA A 571 -19.27 21.30 19.56
C ALA A 571 -18.33 22.04 20.55
N HIS A 572 -17.06 21.64 20.60
CA HIS A 572 -16.03 22.27 21.42
C HIS A 572 -15.62 23.64 20.85
N LEU A 573 -15.27 23.72 19.57
CA LEU A 573 -14.81 24.98 18.95
C LEU A 573 -15.89 26.05 18.86
N VAL A 574 -17.17 25.67 18.72
CA VAL A 574 -18.27 26.65 18.80
C VAL A 574 -18.36 27.29 20.19
N LYS A 575 -17.93 26.59 21.25
CA LYS A 575 -17.91 27.11 22.63
C LYS A 575 -16.61 27.83 22.96
N ASN A 576 -15.48 27.29 22.50
CA ASN A 576 -14.13 27.72 22.82
C ASN A 576 -13.38 28.03 21.51
N SER A 577 -13.67 29.19 20.93
CA SER A 577 -13.08 29.60 19.66
C SER A 577 -11.58 29.91 19.73
N GLU A 578 -11.01 30.01 20.93
CA GLU A 578 -9.59 30.27 21.17
C GLU A 578 -8.72 29.01 20.99
N ASP A 579 -9.30 27.80 21.08
CA ASP A 579 -8.59 26.52 20.96
C ASP A 579 -8.34 26.09 19.49
N LEU A 580 -8.36 27.06 18.57
CA LEU A 580 -8.42 26.82 17.13
C LEU A 580 -7.01 26.71 16.52
N ASP A 581 -6.25 25.70 16.96
CA ASP A 581 -4.83 25.53 16.57
C ASP A 581 -4.62 24.69 15.29
N TRP A 582 -5.69 24.40 14.53
CA TRP A 582 -5.69 23.38 13.47
C TRP A 582 -6.35 23.90 12.18
N ALA A 583 -5.56 24.62 11.38
CA ALA A 583 -5.92 24.97 10.01
C ALA A 583 -6.13 23.69 9.17
N ALA A 584 -6.97 23.77 8.13
CA ALA A 584 -7.26 22.70 7.15
C ALA A 584 -8.08 21.49 7.64
N CYS A 585 -8.57 21.48 8.88
CA CYS A 585 -9.44 20.41 9.32
C CYS A 585 -10.92 20.58 8.93
N ARG A 586 -11.69 19.49 8.99
CA ARG A 586 -13.11 19.55 8.62
C ARG A 586 -13.94 20.49 9.50
N ALA A 587 -13.67 20.60 10.81
CA ALA A 587 -14.44 21.49 11.67
C ALA A 587 -14.09 22.98 11.44
N TYR A 588 -12.83 23.30 11.12
CA TYR A 588 -12.43 24.64 10.67
C TYR A 588 -13.25 25.06 9.46
N TRP A 589 -13.28 24.23 8.40
CA TRP A 589 -14.06 24.52 7.21
C TRP A 589 -15.57 24.59 7.48
N PHE A 590 -16.07 23.82 8.45
CA PHE A 590 -17.45 23.94 8.92
C PHE A 590 -17.72 25.33 9.49
N LEU A 591 -16.86 25.83 10.39
CA LEU A 591 -17.01 27.17 10.96
C LEU A 591 -16.93 28.27 9.90
N VAL A 592 -16.03 28.13 8.91
CA VAL A 592 -15.86 29.08 7.81
C VAL A 592 -17.14 29.17 6.98
N ILE A 593 -17.66 28.02 6.55
CA ILE A 593 -18.89 27.95 5.74
C ILE A 593 -20.10 28.48 6.52
N MET A 594 -20.15 28.24 7.82
CA MET A 594 -21.22 28.68 8.71
C MET A 594 -21.10 30.14 9.17
N ARG A 595 -20.10 30.89 8.67
CA ARG A 595 -19.82 32.31 9.01
C ARG A 595 -19.58 32.55 10.51
N SER A 596 -18.93 31.59 11.19
CA SER A 596 -18.52 31.80 12.57
C SER A 596 -17.52 32.95 12.66
N THR A 597 -17.64 33.80 13.68
CA THR A 597 -16.67 34.86 13.97
C THR A 597 -15.34 34.33 14.52
N ALA A 598 -15.29 33.04 14.86
CA ALA A 598 -14.10 32.34 15.35
C ALA A 598 -13.02 32.13 14.28
N VAL A 599 -13.38 32.25 12.99
CA VAL A 599 -12.48 31.97 11.86
C VAL A 599 -12.57 33.08 10.82
N PRO A 600 -11.51 33.31 10.03
CA PRO A 600 -11.57 34.24 8.91
C PRO A 600 -12.67 33.84 7.92
N PRO A 601 -13.41 34.81 7.35
CA PRO A 601 -14.41 34.53 6.32
C PRO A 601 -13.73 34.05 5.02
N LEU A 602 -14.53 33.51 4.10
CA LEU A 602 -14.07 33.24 2.73
C LEU A 602 -13.61 34.55 2.07
N GLY A 603 -12.36 34.59 1.61
CA GLY A 603 -11.79 35.68 0.83
C GLY A 603 -11.96 35.51 -0.68
N GLU A 604 -11.45 36.47 -1.46
CA GLU A 604 -11.54 36.50 -2.94
C GLU A 604 -10.87 35.28 -3.60
N ASP A 605 -9.75 34.81 -3.05
CA ASP A 605 -9.03 33.63 -3.55
C ASP A 605 -9.65 32.30 -3.10
N SER A 606 -10.79 32.32 -2.39
CA SER A 606 -11.46 31.10 -1.95
C SER A 606 -11.99 30.30 -3.12
N LYS A 607 -11.98 28.97 -2.98
CA LYS A 607 -12.54 28.07 -3.98
C LYS A 607 -14.00 28.43 -4.31
N PRO A 608 -14.37 28.62 -5.60
CA PRO A 608 -15.73 28.98 -6.00
C PRO A 608 -16.80 28.00 -5.51
N GLY A 609 -16.46 26.70 -5.44
CA GLY A 609 -17.33 25.66 -4.90
C GLY A 609 -17.70 25.88 -3.42
N LEU A 610 -16.80 26.45 -2.62
CA LEU A 610 -17.08 26.81 -1.22
C LEU A 610 -17.98 28.04 -1.11
N VAL A 611 -17.73 29.06 -1.94
CA VAL A 611 -18.58 30.26 -2.00
C VAL A 611 -20.01 29.87 -2.40
N LYS A 612 -20.16 29.02 -3.42
CA LYS A 612 -21.46 28.48 -3.82
C LYS A 612 -22.11 27.64 -2.71
N LEU A 613 -21.33 26.79 -2.04
CA LEU A 613 -21.84 25.98 -0.92
C LEU A 613 -22.33 26.85 0.24
N GLN A 614 -21.60 27.93 0.58
CA GLN A 614 -22.03 28.86 1.62
C GLN A 614 -23.33 29.56 1.23
N ALA A 615 -23.46 30.04 -0.02
CA ALA A 615 -24.69 30.64 -0.51
C ALA A 615 -25.87 29.66 -0.51
N ASP A 616 -25.65 28.40 -0.94
CA ASP A 616 -26.66 27.33 -0.89
C ASP A 616 -27.12 27.07 0.55
N ILE A 617 -26.19 27.05 1.51
CA ILE A 617 -26.48 26.86 2.93
C ILE A 617 -27.25 28.05 3.48
N ASP A 618 -26.87 29.29 3.16
CA ASP A 618 -27.55 30.51 3.59
C ASP A 618 -29.01 30.56 3.12
N ALA A 619 -29.27 30.09 1.91
CA ALA A 619 -30.63 30.02 1.33
C ALA A 619 -31.53 28.95 1.98
N ARG A 620 -30.98 28.00 2.73
CA ARG A 620 -31.75 26.92 3.35
C ARG A 620 -32.37 27.32 4.69
N PRO A 621 -33.72 27.29 4.82
CA PRO A 621 -34.40 27.66 6.06
C PRO A 621 -34.24 26.61 7.16
N ASP A 622 -34.11 25.35 6.80
CA ASP A 622 -33.95 24.25 7.76
C ASP A 622 -32.57 24.24 8.45
N LEU A 623 -31.58 24.95 7.89
CA LEU A 623 -30.26 25.17 8.48
C LEU A 623 -30.16 26.47 9.29
N LEU A 624 -31.25 27.25 9.41
CA LEU A 624 -31.25 28.54 10.10
C LEU A 624 -30.78 28.42 11.56
N HIS A 625 -31.35 27.48 12.31
CA HIS A 625 -30.98 27.28 13.72
C HIS A 625 -29.52 26.85 13.88
N LEU A 626 -29.00 26.09 12.91
CA LEU A 626 -27.59 25.70 12.90
C LEU A 626 -26.68 26.92 12.69
N ARG A 627 -27.04 27.82 11.76
CA ARG A 627 -26.31 29.09 11.58
C ARG A 627 -26.37 29.96 12.83
N GLN A 628 -27.54 30.09 13.46
CA GLN A 628 -27.70 30.85 14.69
C GLN A 628 -26.85 30.28 15.83
N TRP A 629 -26.75 28.96 15.95
CA TRP A 629 -25.90 28.33 16.95
C TRP A 629 -24.41 28.61 16.73
N VAL A 630 -23.93 28.40 15.50
CA VAL A 630 -22.50 28.58 15.17
C VAL A 630 -22.04 30.05 15.21
N THR A 631 -22.97 30.99 14.97
CA THR A 631 -22.72 32.44 15.07
C THR A 631 -22.94 32.99 16.48
N GLY A 632 -23.28 32.14 17.46
CA GLY A 632 -23.49 32.53 18.86
C GLY A 632 -24.84 33.19 19.16
N GLN A 633 -25.75 33.29 18.19
CA GLN A 633 -27.11 33.83 18.37
C GLN A 633 -28.06 32.85 19.09
N MET A 634 -27.71 31.56 19.11
CA MET A 634 -28.45 30.48 19.78
C MET A 634 -27.49 29.66 20.65
N ASN A 635 -27.91 29.24 21.83
CA ASN A 635 -27.07 28.43 22.70
C ASN A 635 -27.15 26.92 22.36
N SER A 636 -26.18 26.14 22.87
CA SER A 636 -26.07 24.71 22.54
C SER A 636 -27.28 23.87 22.97
N ALA A 637 -27.91 24.20 24.11
CA ALA A 637 -29.08 23.47 24.61
C ALA A 637 -30.31 23.71 23.74
N GLN A 638 -30.52 24.97 23.31
CA GLN A 638 -31.56 25.35 22.37
C GLN A 638 -31.38 24.64 21.04
N TYR A 639 -30.15 24.63 20.50
CA TYR A 639 -29.87 23.95 19.23
C TYR A 639 -30.11 22.43 19.32
N ALA A 640 -29.66 21.79 20.40
CA ALA A 640 -29.85 20.36 20.63
C ALA A 640 -31.34 19.97 20.68
N ALA A 641 -32.23 20.88 21.09
CA ALA A 641 -33.67 20.67 21.11
C ALA A 641 -34.34 20.85 19.72
N THR A 642 -33.61 21.31 18.70
CA THR A 642 -34.17 21.51 17.36
C THR A 642 -34.32 20.19 16.59
N PRO A 643 -35.41 20.01 15.83
CA PRO A 643 -35.56 18.84 14.97
C PRO A 643 -34.41 18.76 13.95
N GLY A 644 -33.73 17.62 13.87
CA GLY A 644 -32.68 17.40 12.89
C GLY A 644 -31.32 18.03 13.22
N ALA A 645 -31.08 18.46 14.46
CA ALA A 645 -29.83 19.09 14.87
C ALA A 645 -28.55 18.33 14.43
N LEU A 646 -28.49 17.02 14.70
CA LEU A 646 -27.35 16.19 14.30
C LEU A 646 -27.32 15.87 12.79
N PRO A 647 -28.43 15.45 12.15
CA PRO A 647 -28.50 15.31 10.69
C PRO A 647 -28.03 16.55 9.91
N ASN A 648 -28.38 17.75 10.37
CA ASN A 648 -27.99 19.01 9.73
C ASN A 648 -26.47 19.24 9.79
N ILE A 649 -25.84 19.00 10.96
CA ILE A 649 -24.38 19.06 11.10
C ILE A 649 -23.71 18.08 10.12
N ASN A 650 -24.18 16.82 10.11
CA ASN A 650 -23.60 15.78 9.26
C ASN A 650 -23.77 16.08 7.77
N HIS A 651 -24.93 16.64 7.37
CA HIS A 651 -25.18 17.03 5.98
C HIS A 651 -24.20 18.10 5.49
N VAL A 652 -24.00 19.17 6.28
CA VAL A 652 -23.05 20.24 5.92
C VAL A 652 -21.62 19.70 5.88
N ARG A 653 -21.20 18.89 6.88
CA ARG A 653 -19.86 18.26 6.90
C ARG A 653 -19.60 17.37 5.70
N TYR A 654 -20.60 16.61 5.26
CA TYR A 654 -20.50 15.80 4.03
C TYR A 654 -20.33 16.68 2.78
N ARG A 655 -21.13 17.75 2.65
CA ARG A 655 -21.03 18.69 1.52
C ARG A 655 -19.66 19.37 1.45
N ILE A 656 -19.07 19.71 2.60
CA ILE A 656 -17.71 20.28 2.73
C ILE A 656 -16.67 19.27 2.24
N MET A 657 -16.75 18.01 2.69
CA MET A 657 -15.85 16.95 2.24
C MET A 657 -15.86 16.78 0.71
N CYS A 658 -17.03 16.88 0.08
CA CYS A 658 -17.15 16.80 -1.38
C CYS A 658 -16.49 17.97 -2.12
N GLN A 659 -16.14 19.07 -1.45
CA GLN A 659 -15.40 20.20 -2.03
C GLN A 659 -13.88 20.05 -1.90
N ALA A 660 -13.38 19.06 -1.16
CA ALA A 660 -11.94 18.89 -0.94
C ALA A 660 -11.18 18.66 -2.26
N ASP A 661 -10.10 19.41 -2.47
CA ASP A 661 -9.09 19.08 -3.49
C ASP A 661 -8.14 17.99 -2.98
N PHE A 662 -7.84 18.05 -1.68
CA PHE A 662 -7.08 17.04 -0.96
C PHE A 662 -7.86 16.55 0.25
N LEU A 663 -8.05 15.24 0.36
CA LEU A 663 -8.66 14.61 1.52
C LEU A 663 -7.61 13.82 2.28
N CYS A 664 -7.21 14.30 3.47
CA CYS A 664 -6.17 13.68 4.29
C CYS A 664 -6.79 12.76 5.35
N VAL A 665 -6.54 11.46 5.24
CA VAL A 665 -7.19 10.40 6.04
C VAL A 665 -6.17 9.38 6.54
N HIS A 666 -6.39 8.85 7.74
CA HIS A 666 -5.63 7.71 8.23
C HIS A 666 -6.09 6.43 7.51
N PRO A 667 -5.20 5.47 7.19
CA PRO A 667 -5.58 4.24 6.50
C PRO A 667 -6.73 3.49 7.17
N ALA A 668 -6.75 3.45 8.50
CA ALA A 668 -7.81 2.80 9.28
C ALA A 668 -9.18 3.48 9.17
N ASP A 669 -9.22 4.78 8.85
CA ASP A 669 -10.47 5.55 8.73
C ASP A 669 -11.05 5.51 7.30
N THR A 670 -10.29 5.01 6.32
CA THR A 670 -10.71 5.04 4.90
C THR A 670 -11.94 4.18 4.57
N GLU A 671 -12.24 3.21 5.43
CA GLU A 671 -13.43 2.35 5.33
C GLU A 671 -14.64 2.91 6.07
N ILE A 672 -14.45 3.96 6.87
CA ILE A 672 -15.50 4.55 7.69
C ILE A 672 -16.28 5.55 6.86
N SER A 673 -17.59 5.35 6.78
CA SER A 673 -18.50 6.27 6.08
C SER A 673 -18.32 7.71 6.60
N PRO A 674 -18.24 8.72 5.72
CA PRO A 674 -18.53 8.69 4.28
C PRO A 674 -17.30 8.56 3.34
N ILE A 675 -16.11 8.24 3.86
CA ILE A 675 -14.86 8.24 3.08
C ILE A 675 -14.88 7.22 1.92
N PRO A 676 -15.41 5.99 2.06
CA PRO A 676 -15.49 5.04 0.95
C PRO A 676 -16.24 5.57 -0.28
N GLN A 677 -17.28 6.37 -0.06
CA GLN A 677 -18.04 6.99 -1.14
C GLN A 677 -17.22 8.06 -1.85
N TRP A 678 -16.49 8.90 -1.11
CA TRP A 678 -15.61 9.90 -1.70
C TRP A 678 -14.48 9.22 -2.50
N LYS A 679 -13.88 8.16 -1.95
CA LYS A 679 -12.86 7.35 -2.62
C LYS A 679 -13.36 6.73 -3.92
N SER A 680 -14.58 6.21 -3.94
CA SER A 680 -15.14 5.54 -5.12
C SER A 680 -15.65 6.48 -6.21
N THR A 681 -16.06 7.70 -5.84
CA THR A 681 -16.76 8.62 -6.75
C THR A 681 -15.96 9.86 -7.13
N ILE A 682 -15.02 10.30 -6.29
CA ILE A 682 -14.33 11.59 -6.43
C ILE A 682 -12.81 11.43 -6.55
N ALA A 683 -12.19 10.53 -5.77
CA ALA A 683 -10.74 10.39 -5.74
C ALA A 683 -10.14 9.92 -7.09
N ARG A 684 -9.18 10.69 -7.61
CA ARG A 684 -8.49 10.41 -8.88
C ARG A 684 -7.00 10.12 -8.72
N GLY A 685 -6.49 10.26 -7.51
CA GLY A 685 -5.09 10.06 -7.20
C GLY A 685 -4.86 9.78 -5.72
N LEU A 686 -3.69 9.24 -5.40
CA LEU A 686 -3.26 8.90 -4.04
C LEU A 686 -1.86 9.46 -3.79
N VAL A 687 -1.68 10.10 -2.65
CA VAL A 687 -0.37 10.52 -2.11
C VAL A 687 -0.25 9.99 -0.70
N VAL A 688 0.92 9.43 -0.37
CA VAL A 688 1.19 8.88 0.97
C VAL A 688 2.50 9.49 1.45
N ASP A 689 2.42 10.28 2.53
CA ASP A 689 3.60 10.78 3.21
C ASP A 689 4.15 9.72 4.17
N GLU A 690 5.47 9.72 4.38
CA GLU A 690 6.17 8.73 5.21
C GLU A 690 5.81 7.26 4.91
N ALA A 691 5.54 6.96 3.63
CA ALA A 691 5.15 5.63 3.14
C ALA A 691 6.10 4.49 3.57
N GLY A 692 7.38 4.80 3.84
CA GLY A 692 8.37 3.84 4.32
C GLY A 692 8.12 3.32 5.75
N SER A 693 7.32 4.03 6.54
CA SER A 693 6.92 3.66 7.91
C SER A 693 5.63 2.83 7.93
N MET A 694 5.04 2.52 6.76
CA MET A 694 3.79 1.77 6.64
C MET A 694 4.05 0.32 6.24
N SER A 695 3.18 -0.59 6.69
CA SER A 695 3.19 -1.96 6.18
C SER A 695 2.57 -1.99 4.78
N ARG A 696 2.95 -2.98 3.95
CA ARG A 696 2.33 -3.15 2.63
C ARG A 696 0.80 -3.29 2.72
N ALA A 697 0.31 -3.89 3.79
CA ALA A 697 -1.12 -4.11 4.03
C ALA A 697 -1.91 -2.79 4.18
N ASP A 698 -1.27 -1.71 4.65
CA ASP A 698 -1.93 -0.42 4.83
C ASP A 698 -2.37 0.20 3.50
N PHE A 699 -1.65 -0.09 2.41
CA PHE A 699 -1.92 0.48 1.08
C PHE A 699 -3.16 -0.09 0.40
N TYR A 700 -3.61 -1.30 0.75
CA TYR A 700 -4.77 -1.91 0.08
C TYR A 700 -6.10 -1.25 0.48
N GLY A 701 -6.15 -0.58 1.63
CA GLY A 701 -7.33 0.17 2.07
C GLY A 701 -7.45 1.56 1.44
N LEU A 702 -6.36 2.08 0.90
CA LEU A 702 -6.30 3.39 0.23
C LEU A 702 -6.84 3.34 -1.20
#